data_AF-A0A2W4KGL8-F1
#
_entry.id   AF-A0A2W4KGL8-F1
#
_cell.length_a   1.000
_cell.length_b   1.000
_cell.length_c   1.000
_cell.angle_alpha   90.00
_cell.angle_beta   90.00
_cell.angle_gamma   90.00
#
_symmetry.space_group_name_H-M   'P 1'
#
loop_
_entity.id
_entity.type
_entity.pdbx_description
1 polymer ?
#
loop_
_entity_poly.entity_id
_entity_poly.type
_entity_poly.pdbx_seq_one_letter_code
_entity_poly.pdbx_strand_id
1 'polypeptide(L)'
;MFSRIKKVFKKTESGFLALFGGFFGDKAIKDHEYISFFVGRQYAAITAIADSLSGLNWRLANKKDQEIQHEYLDYITPELIHNIAVFMKMTGTAYVWKIKNGKKVWGLSMLLPWNISAKVDNSGHLNGWIYREGGKEIRLKADEVMVFAEFNPSQRYPYITRGYSPIQAIAMTIRGEKEIEKWNYALLNNDVPPGMILTTEQQMTKEQVETVRESREKRHTGAENVGKLAILPFGIKPANMQASPKEMEFIAQQNWDRDKILAIYKVPKAILGIGEGVNVGNVKAFNQTFASRCIEPLAKKVARVFNDQLFGGIGVFEFLNVLPTDEEEVRNHYFAGGITRNEYRIELGYKPIKGGDVFVDGSEANIAQEAQKETIGIGMKSVDFQTIVKENIKRSEEWMQKRRIQKQKKNAEYEKRLKVGFMKIFEKQKQDILKEFDKNNKKAFKATDYQMLMKYYALYHIYLRPELEHLISEEGIRAMRELDVELEFNINTDKIKKELKQKIQLIAKNVDAITDEKIGKVVEMGLAGNMQPEEIKTELVKVFDELQGRRLETIVRTEAIRFGTYAEQSAREQSGVVKAKQWWTAIDERVCEHCGKMHGKKVALQEDFFKKGAIMIGNNGGKLKLEYENVIGSPLHPNCRCDMIPLIE
;
A
#
# COMPACT_ATOMS: atom_id res chain seq x y z
N MET A 1 57.25 -39.16 -2.67
CA MET A 1 56.40 -38.42 -1.69
C MET A 1 55.55 -37.33 -2.34
N PHE A 2 56.05 -36.58 -3.34
CA PHE A 2 55.31 -35.50 -4.02
C PHE A 2 54.23 -35.93 -5.04
N SER A 3 54.15 -37.20 -5.48
CA SER A 3 53.12 -37.67 -6.42
C SER A 3 51.81 -38.13 -5.75
N ARG A 4 51.85 -38.51 -4.46
CA ARG A 4 50.66 -38.91 -3.69
C ARG A 4 49.85 -37.71 -3.19
N ILE A 5 50.48 -36.56 -2.97
CA ILE A 5 49.79 -35.32 -2.58
C ILE A 5 48.98 -34.74 -3.76
N LYS A 6 49.49 -34.84 -5.00
CA LYS A 6 48.75 -34.40 -6.21
C LYS A 6 47.48 -35.20 -6.52
N LYS A 7 47.35 -36.45 -6.05
CA LYS A 7 46.16 -37.28 -6.29
C LYS A 7 45.04 -37.06 -5.26
N VAL A 8 45.36 -36.54 -4.08
CA VAL A 8 44.36 -36.18 -3.06
C VAL A 8 43.74 -34.80 -3.36
N PHE A 9 44.52 -33.85 -3.87
CA PHE A 9 44.00 -32.52 -4.25
C PHE A 9 43.25 -32.47 -5.60
N LYS A 10 43.44 -33.45 -6.50
CA LYS A 10 42.67 -33.52 -7.77
C LYS A 10 41.22 -34.00 -7.63
N LYS A 11 40.82 -34.55 -6.49
CA LYS A 11 39.46 -35.09 -6.28
C LYS A 11 38.54 -34.16 -5.47
N THR A 12 39.08 -33.09 -4.88
CA THR A 12 38.32 -32.09 -4.12
C THR A 12 38.20 -30.74 -4.83
N GLU A 13 38.99 -30.49 -5.87
CA GLU A 13 38.84 -29.29 -6.72
C GLU A 13 37.62 -29.35 -7.65
N SER A 14 37.03 -30.52 -7.90
CA SER A 14 35.83 -30.63 -8.76
C SER A 14 34.52 -30.21 -8.09
N GLY A 15 34.50 -29.97 -6.77
CA GLY A 15 33.31 -29.49 -6.05
C GLY A 15 33.33 -27.98 -5.80
N PHE A 16 34.50 -27.43 -5.47
CA PHE A 16 34.62 -26.02 -5.12
C PHE A 16 34.85 -25.11 -6.34
N LEU A 17 35.54 -25.58 -7.39
CA LEU A 17 35.60 -24.88 -8.68
C LEU A 17 34.37 -25.13 -9.57
N ALA A 18 33.56 -26.16 -9.33
CA ALA A 18 32.28 -26.33 -10.05
C ALA A 18 31.20 -25.33 -9.63
N LEU A 19 31.32 -24.76 -8.42
CA LEU A 19 30.47 -23.67 -7.94
C LEU A 19 30.83 -22.30 -8.58
N PHE A 20 32.05 -22.14 -9.09
CA PHE A 20 32.51 -20.91 -9.74
C PHE A 20 32.77 -21.04 -11.25
N GLY A 21 32.80 -22.27 -11.79
CA GLY A 21 33.03 -22.55 -13.22
C GLY A 21 31.91 -22.14 -14.17
N GLY A 22 30.82 -21.55 -13.66
CA GLY A 22 29.75 -20.97 -14.47
C GLY A 22 29.86 -19.46 -14.72
N PHE A 23 30.83 -18.77 -14.10
CA PHE A 23 30.86 -17.29 -14.08
C PHE A 23 31.46 -16.60 -15.32
N PHE A 24 31.95 -17.34 -16.32
CA PHE A 24 32.55 -16.77 -17.54
C PHE A 24 31.82 -17.16 -18.84
N GLY A 25 30.49 -17.29 -18.77
CA GLY A 25 29.64 -17.31 -19.96
C GLY A 25 28.65 -16.17 -19.87
N ASP A 26 28.86 -15.12 -20.64
CA ASP A 26 27.92 -14.02 -20.84
C ASP A 26 26.67 -14.55 -21.57
N LYS A 27 25.89 -15.40 -20.90
CA LYS A 27 24.67 -15.97 -21.45
C LYS A 27 23.60 -14.90 -21.31
N ALA A 28 23.29 -14.27 -22.44
CA ALA A 28 22.12 -13.45 -22.62
C ALA A 28 20.92 -14.11 -21.92
N ILE A 29 20.17 -13.30 -21.15
CA ILE A 29 18.95 -13.76 -20.46
C ILE A 29 18.04 -14.40 -21.50
N LYS A 30 17.72 -15.68 -21.31
CA LYS A 30 16.79 -16.39 -22.20
C LYS A 30 15.38 -15.89 -21.95
N ASP A 31 14.52 -15.95 -22.96
CA ASP A 31 13.19 -15.33 -22.85
C ASP A 31 12.32 -15.90 -21.71
N HIS A 32 12.49 -17.18 -21.34
CA HIS A 32 11.81 -17.79 -20.18
C HIS A 32 12.43 -17.42 -18.83
N GLU A 33 13.69 -16.96 -18.78
CA GLU A 33 14.33 -16.55 -17.53
C GLU A 33 13.72 -15.25 -16.97
N TYR A 34 13.17 -14.37 -17.82
CA TYR A 34 12.52 -13.13 -17.39
C TYR A 34 11.38 -13.37 -16.40
N ILE A 35 10.56 -14.40 -16.63
CA ILE A 35 9.46 -14.78 -15.73
C ILE A 35 10.04 -15.15 -14.35
N SER A 36 11.16 -15.87 -14.33
CA SER A 36 11.82 -16.26 -13.07
C SER A 36 12.45 -15.09 -12.31
N PHE A 37 12.67 -13.96 -12.98
CA PHE A 37 13.16 -12.70 -12.39
C PHE A 37 12.04 -11.73 -12.04
N PHE A 38 10.79 -12.03 -12.42
CA PHE A 38 9.60 -11.25 -12.06
C PHE A 38 9.05 -11.69 -10.70
N VAL A 39 9.86 -11.50 -9.65
CA VAL A 39 9.53 -11.87 -8.26
C VAL A 39 10.01 -10.78 -7.31
N GLY A 40 9.63 -10.87 -6.03
CA GLY A 40 10.20 -10.06 -4.95
C GLY A 40 10.24 -8.55 -5.23
N ARG A 41 11.43 -7.96 -5.20
CA ARG A 41 11.66 -6.51 -5.34
C ARG A 41 11.43 -6.02 -6.76
N GLN A 42 11.75 -6.84 -7.75
CA GLN A 42 11.55 -6.54 -9.17
C GLN A 42 10.05 -6.49 -9.49
N TYR A 43 9.29 -7.46 -8.98
CA TYR A 43 7.83 -7.46 -9.08
C TYR A 43 7.25 -6.15 -8.53
N ALA A 44 7.60 -5.80 -7.28
CA ALA A 44 7.08 -4.60 -6.62
C ALA A 44 7.44 -3.29 -7.37
N ALA A 45 8.67 -3.18 -7.88
CA ALA A 45 9.09 -2.00 -8.64
C ALA A 45 8.37 -1.89 -10.00
N ILE A 46 8.26 -3.01 -10.73
CA ILE A 46 7.62 -3.05 -12.04
C ILE A 46 6.11 -2.75 -11.92
N THR A 47 5.43 -3.36 -10.96
CA THR A 47 3.99 -3.13 -10.77
C THR A 47 3.71 -1.72 -10.28
N ALA A 48 4.52 -1.15 -9.39
CA ALA A 48 4.37 0.25 -8.97
C ALA A 48 4.46 1.24 -10.15
N ILE A 49 5.38 1.00 -11.09
CA ILE A 49 5.48 1.78 -12.33
C ILE A 49 4.24 1.59 -13.21
N ALA A 50 3.82 0.33 -13.39
CA ALA A 50 2.69 -0.02 -14.24
C ALA A 50 1.36 0.53 -13.72
N ASP A 51 1.09 0.41 -12.42
CA ASP A 51 -0.08 0.94 -11.72
C ASP A 51 -0.12 2.47 -11.80
N SER A 52 1.04 3.12 -11.65
CA SER A 52 1.13 4.57 -11.75
C SER A 52 0.86 5.07 -13.17
N LEU A 53 1.30 4.33 -14.20
CA LEU A 53 1.05 4.69 -15.59
C LEU A 53 -0.41 4.42 -16.00
N SER A 54 -0.97 3.26 -15.60
CA SER A 54 -2.35 2.89 -15.94
C SER A 54 -3.40 3.71 -15.20
N GLY A 55 -3.04 4.30 -14.06
CA GLY A 55 -3.88 5.23 -13.32
C GLY A 55 -3.95 6.65 -13.90
N LEU A 56 -3.16 6.97 -14.92
CA LEU A 56 -3.23 8.26 -15.59
C LEU A 56 -4.48 8.37 -16.45
N ASN A 57 -5.07 9.56 -16.51
CA ASN A 57 -6.08 9.86 -17.52
C ASN A 57 -5.40 10.13 -18.87
N TRP A 58 -6.12 9.96 -19.97
CA TRP A 58 -5.64 10.30 -21.32
C TRP A 58 -6.75 10.95 -22.14
N ARG A 59 -6.35 11.69 -23.17
CA ARG A 59 -7.25 12.24 -24.19
C ARG A 59 -6.63 12.16 -25.57
N LEU A 60 -7.46 12.31 -26.59
CA LEU A 60 -7.07 12.51 -27.97
C LEU A 60 -7.44 13.94 -28.37
N ALA A 61 -6.50 14.72 -28.89
CA ALA A 61 -6.73 16.11 -29.29
C ALA A 61 -6.39 16.35 -30.76
N ASN A 62 -7.07 17.31 -31.40
CA ASN A 62 -6.71 17.76 -32.75
C ASN A 62 -5.54 18.77 -32.71
N LYS A 63 -5.10 19.24 -33.89
CA LYS A 63 -4.03 20.26 -33.98
C LYS A 63 -4.37 21.61 -33.35
N LYS A 64 -5.63 21.85 -32.98
CA LYS A 64 -6.14 23.04 -32.29
C LYS A 64 -6.41 22.77 -30.80
N ASP A 65 -5.88 21.68 -30.25
CA ASP A 65 -6.06 21.23 -28.87
C ASP A 65 -7.51 20.92 -28.45
N GLN A 66 -8.38 20.62 -29.42
CA GLN A 66 -9.76 20.24 -29.13
C GLN A 66 -9.88 18.73 -29.01
N GLU A 67 -10.57 18.26 -27.96
CA GLU A 67 -10.80 16.85 -27.69
C GLU A 67 -11.56 16.17 -28.85
N ILE A 68 -11.04 15.04 -29.32
CA ILE A 68 -11.63 14.19 -30.35
C ILE A 68 -12.09 12.90 -29.70
N GLN A 69 -13.34 12.53 -29.93
CA GLN A 69 -13.83 11.19 -29.62
C GLN A 69 -13.58 10.27 -30.81
N HIS A 70 -12.95 9.12 -30.56
CA HIS A 70 -12.64 8.14 -31.60
C HIS A 70 -12.75 6.71 -31.04
N GLU A 71 -13.32 5.78 -31.82
CA GLU A 71 -13.58 4.39 -31.40
C GLU A 71 -12.33 3.63 -30.93
N TYR A 72 -11.14 4.01 -31.40
CA TYR A 72 -9.87 3.38 -30.99
C TYR A 72 -9.49 3.68 -29.53
N LEU A 73 -10.05 4.74 -28.92
CA LEU A 73 -9.85 5.01 -27.50
C LEU A 73 -10.45 3.91 -26.62
N ASP A 74 -11.55 3.29 -27.04
CA ASP A 74 -12.22 2.22 -26.29
C ASP A 74 -11.35 0.95 -26.19
N TYR A 75 -10.39 0.78 -27.11
CA TYR A 75 -9.44 -0.34 -27.09
C TYR A 75 -8.24 -0.08 -26.16
N ILE A 76 -8.03 1.17 -25.74
CA ILE A 76 -6.95 1.54 -24.83
C ILE A 76 -7.51 1.52 -23.41
N THR A 77 -7.38 0.37 -22.74
CA THR A 77 -7.86 0.20 -21.37
C THR A 77 -6.72 0.42 -20.35
N PRO A 78 -7.04 0.73 -19.08
CA PRO A 78 -6.04 0.76 -18.02
C PRO A 78 -5.24 -0.55 -17.92
N GLU A 79 -5.90 -1.68 -18.13
CA GLU A 79 -5.26 -3.00 -18.14
C GLU A 79 -4.25 -3.16 -19.29
N LEU A 80 -4.58 -2.69 -20.49
CA LEU A 80 -3.65 -2.70 -21.62
C LEU A 80 -2.42 -1.84 -21.32
N ILE A 81 -2.60 -0.63 -20.79
CA ILE A 81 -1.50 0.27 -20.42
C ILE A 81 -0.63 -0.35 -19.33
N HIS A 82 -1.26 -0.96 -18.31
CA HIS A 82 -0.55 -1.68 -17.25
C HIS A 82 0.32 -2.78 -17.85
N ASN A 83 -0.25 -3.64 -18.70
CA ASN A 83 0.48 -4.75 -19.33
C ASN A 83 1.61 -4.26 -20.24
N ILE A 84 1.40 -3.19 -21.00
CA ILE A 84 2.46 -2.55 -21.80
C ILE A 84 3.62 -2.14 -20.89
N ALA A 85 3.35 -1.43 -19.79
CA ALA A 85 4.38 -1.02 -18.84
C ALA A 85 5.12 -2.20 -18.22
N VAL A 86 4.39 -3.25 -17.80
CA VAL A 86 4.98 -4.47 -17.24
C VAL A 86 5.95 -5.11 -18.23
N PHE A 87 5.54 -5.36 -19.47
CA PHE A 87 6.43 -5.99 -20.46
C PHE A 87 7.58 -5.07 -20.87
N MET A 88 7.38 -3.76 -21.00
CA MET A 88 8.48 -2.82 -21.24
C MET A 88 9.53 -2.88 -20.13
N LYS A 89 9.13 -2.96 -18.86
CA LYS A 89 10.06 -3.01 -17.73
C LYS A 89 10.63 -4.41 -17.45
N MET A 90 9.90 -5.46 -17.82
CA MET A 90 10.32 -6.86 -17.64
C MET A 90 11.21 -7.34 -18.79
N THR A 91 10.76 -7.25 -20.04
CA THR A 91 11.45 -7.82 -21.21
C THR A 91 12.08 -6.75 -22.11
N GLY A 92 11.95 -5.47 -21.74
CA GLY A 92 12.41 -4.33 -22.55
C GLY A 92 11.43 -3.96 -23.67
N THR A 93 10.43 -4.80 -23.95
CA THR A 93 9.52 -4.62 -25.09
C THR A 93 8.13 -5.19 -24.80
N ALA A 94 7.10 -4.39 -25.05
CA ALA A 94 5.72 -4.86 -25.17
C ALA A 94 5.29 -4.84 -26.64
N TYR A 95 4.60 -5.90 -27.06
CA TYR A 95 4.06 -6.04 -28.42
C TYR A 95 2.55 -6.07 -28.33
N VAL A 96 1.90 -5.23 -29.12
CA VAL A 96 0.43 -5.18 -29.20
C VAL A 96 0.01 -5.42 -30.64
N TRP A 97 -0.77 -6.48 -30.85
CA TRP A 97 -1.37 -6.79 -32.14
C TRP A 97 -2.58 -5.89 -32.39
N LYS A 98 -2.56 -5.18 -33.51
CA LYS A 98 -3.71 -4.47 -34.09
C LYS A 98 -4.50 -5.46 -34.93
N ILE A 99 -5.63 -5.91 -34.40
CA ILE A 99 -6.55 -6.78 -35.14
C ILE A 99 -7.23 -5.92 -36.20
N LYS A 100 -6.88 -6.13 -37.47
CA LYS A 100 -7.36 -5.32 -38.60
C LYS A 100 -8.37 -6.08 -39.45
N ASN A 101 -9.34 -5.35 -39.98
CA ASN A 101 -10.18 -5.78 -41.10
C ASN A 101 -10.14 -4.67 -42.17
N GLY A 102 -9.40 -4.89 -43.24
CA GLY A 102 -9.04 -3.84 -44.19
C GLY A 102 -8.18 -2.75 -43.53
N LYS A 103 -8.59 -1.48 -43.66
CA LYS A 103 -7.90 -0.33 -43.04
C LYS A 103 -8.34 -0.03 -41.61
N LYS A 104 -9.42 -0.65 -41.13
CA LYS A 104 -10.00 -0.41 -39.81
C LYS A 104 -9.43 -1.35 -38.76
N VAL A 105 -9.06 -0.82 -37.59
CA VAL A 105 -8.67 -1.59 -36.41
C VAL A 105 -9.93 -1.96 -35.63
N TRP A 106 -10.06 -3.23 -35.26
CA TRP A 106 -11.20 -3.80 -34.52
C TRP A 106 -10.87 -4.10 -33.05
N GLY A 107 -9.59 -4.08 -32.69
CA GLY A 107 -9.17 -4.31 -31.33
C GLY A 107 -7.66 -4.37 -31.19
N LEU A 108 -7.21 -4.32 -29.94
CA LEU A 108 -5.82 -4.42 -29.53
C LEU A 108 -5.66 -5.66 -28.64
N SER A 109 -4.65 -6.48 -28.90
CA SER A 109 -4.36 -7.66 -28.09
C SER A 109 -2.86 -7.74 -27.77
N MET A 110 -2.53 -8.08 -26.53
CA MET A 110 -1.14 -8.26 -26.11
C MET A 110 -0.56 -9.52 -26.76
N LEU A 111 0.66 -9.42 -27.28
CA LEU A 111 1.44 -10.57 -27.74
C LEU A 111 2.55 -10.89 -26.74
N LEU A 112 2.73 -12.17 -26.45
CA LEU A 112 3.81 -12.62 -25.56
C LEU A 112 5.18 -12.36 -26.21
N PRO A 113 6.11 -11.63 -25.55
CA PRO A 113 7.40 -11.27 -26.13
C PRO A 113 8.28 -12.44 -26.57
N TRP A 114 8.10 -13.62 -25.96
CA TRP A 114 8.86 -14.84 -26.29
C TRP A 114 8.23 -15.67 -27.42
N ASN A 115 6.99 -15.36 -27.81
CA ASN A 115 6.30 -16.04 -28.91
C ASN A 115 6.40 -15.27 -30.23
N ILE A 116 6.96 -14.05 -30.22
CA ILE A 116 7.05 -13.18 -31.41
C ILE A 116 8.50 -13.05 -31.91
N SER A 117 8.68 -13.00 -33.23
CA SER A 117 9.98 -12.78 -33.87
C SER A 117 9.86 -11.84 -35.07
N ALA A 118 10.76 -10.87 -35.16
CA ALA A 118 10.83 -9.93 -36.28
C ALA A 118 11.43 -10.61 -37.53
N LYS A 119 10.83 -10.37 -38.70
CA LYS A 119 11.44 -10.63 -40.00
C LYS A 119 12.06 -9.35 -40.51
N VAL A 120 13.36 -9.23 -40.38
CA VAL A 120 14.16 -8.13 -40.95
C VAL A 120 14.87 -8.61 -42.20
N ASP A 121 14.97 -7.73 -43.20
CA ASP A 121 15.78 -7.99 -44.39
C ASP A 121 17.27 -7.74 -44.15
N ASN A 122 18.09 -8.00 -45.17
CA ASN A 122 19.55 -7.79 -45.13
C ASN A 122 19.95 -6.32 -44.91
N SER A 123 19.03 -5.38 -45.16
CA SER A 123 19.22 -3.95 -44.92
C SER A 123 18.71 -3.48 -43.55
N GLY A 124 18.14 -4.39 -42.75
CA GLY A 124 17.56 -4.13 -41.44
C GLY A 124 16.15 -3.55 -41.45
N HIS A 125 15.47 -3.53 -42.61
CA HIS A 125 14.07 -3.13 -42.71
C HIS A 125 13.16 -4.24 -42.20
N LEU A 126 12.15 -3.87 -41.42
CA LEU A 126 11.15 -4.78 -40.88
C LEU A 126 10.10 -5.13 -41.95
N ASN A 127 10.10 -6.38 -42.42
CA ASN A 127 9.14 -6.88 -43.41
C ASN A 127 7.86 -7.45 -42.76
N GLY A 128 7.93 -7.88 -41.50
CA GLY A 128 6.79 -8.43 -40.78
C GLY A 128 7.20 -9.20 -39.54
N TRP A 129 6.26 -9.95 -38.98
CA TRP A 129 6.44 -10.70 -37.74
C TRP A 129 5.94 -12.14 -37.88
N ILE A 130 6.54 -13.02 -37.09
CA ILE A 130 6.02 -14.37 -36.86
C ILE A 130 5.61 -14.44 -35.39
N TYR A 131 4.38 -14.87 -35.13
CA TYR A 131 3.89 -15.19 -33.79
C TYR A 131 3.57 -16.69 -33.70
N ARG A 132 4.03 -17.36 -32.63
CA ARG A 132 3.90 -18.81 -32.44
C ARG A 132 3.14 -19.13 -31.16
N GLU A 133 1.85 -19.40 -31.33
CA GLU A 133 0.80 -19.75 -30.36
C GLU A 133 0.36 -21.21 -30.37
N GLY A 134 0.62 -22.05 -29.35
CA GLY A 134 -0.04 -23.37 -29.25
C GLY A 134 0.18 -24.29 -30.48
N GLY A 135 1.39 -24.28 -31.05
CA GLY A 135 1.74 -25.04 -32.26
C GLY A 135 1.30 -24.41 -33.58
N LYS A 136 0.61 -23.26 -33.57
CA LYS A 136 0.23 -22.51 -34.78
C LYS A 136 1.18 -21.35 -35.03
N GLU A 137 1.58 -21.18 -36.29
CA GLU A 137 2.35 -20.02 -36.76
C GLU A 137 1.40 -19.01 -37.42
N ILE A 138 1.40 -17.77 -36.90
CA ILE A 138 0.65 -16.64 -37.44
C ILE A 138 1.67 -15.65 -38.02
N ARG A 139 1.50 -15.29 -39.30
CA ARG A 139 2.34 -14.28 -39.96
C ARG A 139 1.61 -12.94 -39.96
N LEU A 140 2.25 -11.94 -39.37
CA LEU A 140 1.71 -10.59 -39.25
C LEU A 140 2.54 -9.62 -40.11
N LYS A 141 1.89 -8.61 -40.68
CA LYS A 141 2.57 -7.53 -41.40
C LYS A 141 3.28 -6.59 -40.43
N ALA A 142 4.25 -5.84 -40.94
CA ALA A 142 5.02 -4.90 -40.12
C ALA A 142 4.12 -3.87 -39.41
N ASP A 143 3.07 -3.40 -40.08
CA ASP A 143 2.12 -2.40 -39.58
C ASP A 143 1.00 -2.99 -38.70
N GLU A 144 0.96 -4.30 -38.48
CA GLU A 144 -0.02 -4.97 -37.62
C GLU A 144 0.44 -5.07 -36.16
N VAL A 145 1.72 -4.86 -35.87
CA VAL A 145 2.26 -4.96 -34.50
C VAL A 145 2.79 -3.60 -34.05
N MET A 146 2.22 -3.09 -32.96
CA MET A 146 2.77 -1.95 -32.25
C MET A 146 3.87 -2.42 -31.31
N VAL A 147 5.03 -1.76 -31.39
CA VAL A 147 6.21 -2.09 -30.60
C VAL A 147 6.49 -0.97 -29.63
N PHE A 148 6.28 -1.25 -28.34
CA PHE A 148 6.61 -0.35 -27.25
C PHE A 148 7.92 -0.83 -26.65
N ALA A 149 9.02 -0.12 -26.88
CA ALA A 149 10.35 -0.59 -26.50
C ALA A 149 11.13 0.44 -25.68
N GLU A 150 11.96 -0.07 -24.77
CA GLU A 150 13.07 0.69 -24.21
C GLU A 150 14.20 0.85 -25.22
N PHE A 151 15.10 1.80 -24.97
CA PHE A 151 16.28 1.98 -25.81
C PHE A 151 17.12 0.70 -25.83
N ASN A 152 17.66 0.32 -26.99
CA ASN A 152 18.51 -0.84 -27.14
C ASN A 152 19.78 -0.49 -27.93
N PRO A 153 20.96 -0.49 -27.29
CA PRO A 153 22.21 -0.15 -27.98
C PRO A 153 22.63 -1.20 -29.01
N SER A 154 22.11 -2.43 -28.91
CA SER A 154 22.48 -3.55 -29.79
C SER A 154 21.56 -3.68 -31.01
N GLN A 155 20.68 -2.71 -31.25
CA GLN A 155 19.74 -2.73 -32.36
C GLN A 155 20.03 -1.63 -33.38
N ARG A 156 19.72 -1.88 -34.65
CA ARG A 156 19.80 -0.88 -35.71
C ARG A 156 18.56 0.03 -35.70
N TYR A 157 18.77 1.34 -35.78
CA TYR A 157 17.72 2.35 -35.91
C TYR A 157 17.51 2.71 -37.40
N PRO A 158 16.29 3.10 -37.84
CA PRO A 158 15.14 3.54 -37.03
C PRO A 158 14.10 2.45 -36.67
N TYR A 159 14.20 1.24 -37.22
CA TYR A 159 13.18 0.19 -37.05
C TYR A 159 13.32 -0.52 -35.71
N ILE A 160 12.46 -0.18 -34.76
CA ILE A 160 12.42 -0.76 -33.41
C ILE A 160 11.82 -2.17 -33.47
N THR A 161 12.65 -3.18 -33.23
CA THR A 161 12.24 -4.59 -33.17
C THR A 161 12.28 -5.14 -31.76
N ARG A 162 13.19 -4.66 -30.89
CA ARG A 162 13.33 -5.11 -29.51
C ARG A 162 14.07 -4.07 -28.65
N GLY A 163 13.53 -3.78 -27.47
CA GLY A 163 14.17 -2.96 -26.44
C GLY A 163 15.12 -3.73 -25.52
N TYR A 164 15.98 -3.01 -24.80
CA TYR A 164 16.86 -3.56 -23.76
C TYR A 164 16.20 -3.44 -22.39
N SER A 165 16.01 -4.57 -21.70
CA SER A 165 15.31 -4.63 -20.42
C SER A 165 16.16 -4.07 -19.27
N PRO A 166 15.56 -3.33 -18.31
CA PRO A 166 16.17 -3.09 -17.01
C PRO A 166 16.71 -4.37 -16.34
N ILE A 167 16.00 -5.50 -16.44
CA ILE A 167 16.44 -6.79 -15.90
C ILE A 167 17.78 -7.23 -16.51
N GLN A 168 18.01 -6.97 -17.81
CA GLN A 168 19.31 -7.28 -18.44
C GLN A 168 20.44 -6.45 -17.83
N ALA A 169 20.19 -5.19 -17.48
CA ALA A 169 21.18 -4.31 -16.85
C ALA A 169 21.59 -4.79 -15.44
N ILE A 170 20.71 -5.50 -14.73
CA ILE A 170 20.94 -6.00 -13.35
C ILE A 170 21.00 -7.52 -13.23
N ALA A 171 21.15 -8.24 -14.35
CA ALA A 171 21.06 -9.70 -14.38
C ALA A 171 21.94 -10.39 -13.32
N MET A 172 23.18 -9.90 -13.16
CA MET A 172 24.13 -10.44 -12.20
C MET A 172 23.75 -10.16 -10.75
N THR A 173 23.19 -8.98 -10.46
CA THR A 173 22.68 -8.64 -9.13
C THR A 173 21.49 -9.53 -8.77
N ILE A 174 20.54 -9.72 -9.67
CA ILE A 174 19.37 -10.58 -9.42
C ILE A 174 19.80 -12.04 -9.21
N ARG A 175 20.73 -12.55 -10.03
CA ARG A 175 21.28 -13.90 -9.87
C ARG A 175 21.97 -14.04 -8.51
N GLY A 176 22.76 -13.04 -8.10
CA GLY A 176 23.39 -12.99 -6.78
C GLY A 176 22.38 -13.05 -5.63
N GLU A 177 21.36 -12.18 -5.63
CA GLU A 177 20.29 -12.19 -4.63
C GLU A 177 19.62 -13.56 -4.54
N LYS A 178 19.29 -14.17 -5.69
CA LYS A 178 18.63 -15.48 -5.73
C LYS A 178 19.50 -16.58 -5.12
N GLU A 179 20.81 -16.56 -5.33
CA GLU A 179 21.71 -17.53 -4.71
C GLU A 179 21.86 -17.29 -3.19
N ILE A 180 21.86 -16.02 -2.74
CA ILE A 180 21.84 -15.69 -1.31
C ILE A 180 20.53 -16.16 -0.67
N GLU A 181 19.38 -15.94 -1.30
CA GLU A 181 18.08 -16.40 -0.80
C GLU A 181 18.02 -17.93 -0.73
N LYS A 182 18.49 -18.64 -1.76
CA LYS A 182 18.61 -20.10 -1.73
C LYS A 182 19.53 -20.57 -0.62
N TRP A 183 20.66 -19.90 -0.42
CA TRP A 183 21.59 -20.23 0.66
C TRP A 183 20.95 -20.02 2.04
N ASN A 184 20.28 -18.89 2.25
CA ASN A 184 19.51 -18.60 3.48
C ASN A 184 18.39 -19.61 3.71
N TYR A 185 17.65 -19.96 2.66
CA TYR A 185 16.59 -20.97 2.73
C TYR A 185 17.17 -22.36 3.06
N ALA A 186 18.27 -22.75 2.44
CA ALA A 186 18.95 -24.01 2.74
C ALA A 186 19.51 -24.01 4.17
N LEU A 187 20.03 -22.88 4.65
CA LEU A 187 20.48 -22.70 6.02
C LEU A 187 19.33 -22.89 7.02
N LEU A 188 18.19 -22.24 6.81
CA LEU A 188 17.03 -22.38 7.69
C LEU A 188 16.44 -23.79 7.72
N ASN A 189 16.54 -24.52 6.59
CA ASN A 189 16.02 -25.89 6.48
C ASN A 189 17.01 -26.97 6.92
N ASN A 190 18.28 -26.63 7.13
CA ASN A 190 19.29 -27.57 7.60
C ASN A 190 19.60 -27.30 9.07
N ASP A 191 19.38 -28.28 9.95
CA ASP A 191 19.49 -28.18 11.41
C ASP A 191 20.95 -28.11 11.94
N VAL A 192 21.89 -27.66 11.10
CA VAL A 192 23.30 -27.53 11.49
C VAL A 192 23.77 -26.11 11.20
N PRO A 193 24.20 -25.36 12.23
CA PRO A 193 24.82 -24.06 12.05
C PRO A 193 25.96 -24.14 11.03
N PRO A 194 26.01 -23.22 10.05
CA PRO A 194 27.04 -23.20 9.03
C PRO A 194 28.37 -22.98 9.75
N GLY A 195 29.30 -23.92 9.58
CA GLY A 195 30.60 -23.88 10.25
C GLY A 195 30.73 -24.72 11.53
N MET A 196 29.75 -25.57 11.90
CA MET A 196 29.94 -26.55 12.96
C MET A 196 30.91 -27.64 12.50
N ILE A 197 32.14 -27.61 13.02
CA ILE A 197 33.16 -28.63 12.76
C ILE A 197 33.19 -29.57 13.95
N LEU A 198 33.10 -30.87 13.69
CA LEU A 198 33.30 -31.90 14.69
C LEU A 198 34.78 -32.24 14.77
N THR A 199 35.40 -32.00 15.92
CA THR A 199 36.82 -32.27 16.16
C THR A 199 37.00 -33.34 17.21
N THR A 200 37.99 -34.21 17.04
CA THR A 200 38.44 -35.15 18.07
C THR A 200 39.97 -35.23 18.06
N GLU A 201 40.56 -35.42 19.23
CA GLU A 201 42.00 -35.65 19.39
C GLU A 201 42.37 -37.12 19.16
N GLN A 202 41.37 -38.00 19.00
CA GLN A 202 41.56 -39.44 18.82
C GLN A 202 41.74 -39.79 17.33
N GLN A 203 42.67 -40.70 17.02
CA GLN A 203 42.75 -41.27 15.67
C GLN A 203 41.53 -42.17 15.43
N MET A 204 40.75 -41.85 14.39
CA MET A 204 39.58 -42.63 13.99
C MET A 204 39.89 -43.49 12.76
N THR A 205 39.36 -44.71 12.74
CA THR A 205 39.35 -45.55 11.53
C THR A 205 38.30 -45.05 10.54
N LYS A 206 38.40 -45.46 9.25
CA LYS A 206 37.43 -45.05 8.21
C LYS A 206 35.99 -45.45 8.54
N GLU A 207 35.80 -46.63 9.12
CA GLU A 207 34.48 -47.16 9.50
C GLU A 207 33.84 -46.36 10.63
N GLN A 208 34.65 -45.89 11.59
CA GLN A 208 34.17 -45.02 12.67
C GLN A 208 33.75 -43.64 12.15
N VAL A 209 34.46 -43.09 11.16
CA VAL A 209 34.08 -41.83 10.51
C VAL A 209 32.75 -41.97 9.76
N GLU A 210 32.53 -43.08 9.07
CA GLU A 210 31.27 -43.32 8.34
C GLU A 210 30.08 -43.50 9.28
N THR A 211 30.29 -44.23 10.40
CA THR A 211 29.26 -44.41 11.43
C THR A 211 28.81 -43.07 12.02
N VAL A 212 29.74 -42.14 12.25
CA VAL A 212 29.43 -40.78 12.72
C VAL A 212 28.67 -39.98 11.66
N ARG A 213 29.03 -40.11 10.37
CA ARG A 213 28.31 -39.46 9.27
C ARG A 213 26.87 -39.95 9.16
N GLU A 214 26.65 -41.25 9.12
CA GLU A 214 25.31 -41.85 9.02
C GLU A 214 24.43 -41.52 10.23
N SER A 215 25.01 -41.55 11.44
CA SER A 215 24.31 -41.16 12.67
C SER A 215 23.85 -39.71 12.63
N ARG A 216 24.68 -38.80 12.09
CA ARG A 216 24.34 -37.40 11.89
C ARG A 216 23.22 -37.23 10.87
N GLU A 217 23.36 -37.83 9.68
CA GLU A 217 22.38 -37.70 8.59
C GLU A 217 21.00 -38.20 9.00
N LYS A 218 20.91 -39.31 9.74
CA LYS A 218 19.64 -39.86 10.24
C LYS A 218 18.96 -39.03 11.33
N ARG A 219 19.72 -38.21 12.07
CA ARG A 219 19.21 -37.51 13.28
C ARG A 219 19.02 -36.01 13.12
N HIS A 220 19.60 -35.39 12.09
CA HIS A 220 19.60 -33.93 11.91
C HIS A 220 19.17 -33.49 10.49
N THR A 221 18.61 -34.40 9.69
CA THR A 221 18.01 -34.08 8.38
C THR A 221 16.48 -34.19 8.50
N GLY A 222 15.72 -33.21 8.01
CA GLY A 222 14.25 -33.23 8.04
C GLY A 222 13.63 -32.41 9.20
N ALA A 223 12.44 -31.86 8.97
CA ALA A 223 11.75 -30.93 9.87
C ALA A 223 11.33 -31.59 11.21
N GLU A 224 11.12 -32.90 11.21
CA GLU A 224 10.76 -33.74 12.36
C GLU A 224 11.90 -34.01 13.35
N ASN A 225 13.12 -33.61 13.00
CA ASN A 225 14.33 -33.85 13.76
C ASN A 225 14.87 -32.60 14.48
N VAL A 226 14.20 -31.46 14.30
CA VAL A 226 14.54 -30.17 14.91
C VAL A 226 14.49 -30.25 16.44
N GLY A 227 15.58 -29.81 17.11
CA GLY A 227 15.67 -29.72 18.57
C GLY A 227 16.02 -31.03 19.29
N LYS A 228 16.37 -32.09 18.56
CA LYS A 228 16.86 -33.34 19.17
C LYS A 228 18.27 -33.17 19.71
N LEU A 229 18.50 -33.63 20.94
CA LEU A 229 19.80 -33.55 21.61
C LEU A 229 20.86 -34.39 20.85
N ALA A 230 21.92 -33.72 20.40
CA ALA A 230 23.05 -34.38 19.73
C ALA A 230 23.93 -35.13 20.74
N ILE A 231 24.14 -36.43 20.53
CA ILE A 231 25.07 -37.26 21.32
C ILE A 231 26.28 -37.59 20.45
N LEU A 232 27.46 -37.11 20.84
CA LEU A 232 28.71 -37.25 20.09
C LEU A 232 29.61 -38.33 20.74
N PRO A 233 29.86 -39.47 20.06
CA PRO A 233 30.73 -40.53 20.58
C PRO A 233 32.22 -40.20 20.38
N PHE A 234 33.12 -40.99 20.97
CA PHE A 234 34.58 -40.93 20.73
C PHE A 234 35.27 -39.59 21.05
N GLY A 235 34.78 -38.90 22.09
CA GLY A 235 35.35 -37.62 22.52
C GLY A 235 35.22 -36.50 21.48
N ILE A 236 34.34 -36.65 20.49
CA ILE A 236 34.05 -35.63 19.49
C ILE A 236 33.42 -34.43 20.18
N LYS A 237 34.03 -33.27 20.00
CA LYS A 237 33.54 -31.99 20.53
C LYS A 237 33.07 -31.10 19.37
N PRO A 238 31.98 -30.34 19.55
CA PRO A 238 31.60 -29.32 18.61
C PRO A 238 32.58 -28.14 18.73
N ALA A 239 33.26 -27.80 17.64
CA ALA A 239 33.93 -26.52 17.50
C ALA A 239 32.95 -25.54 16.87
N ASN A 240 32.44 -24.61 17.68
CA ASN A 240 31.61 -23.53 17.17
C ASN A 240 32.51 -22.53 16.45
N MET A 241 32.43 -22.46 15.13
CA MET A 241 32.77 -21.21 14.46
C MET A 241 31.69 -20.20 14.86
N GLN A 242 32.08 -19.10 15.52
CA GLN A 242 31.19 -17.95 15.69
C GLN A 242 30.58 -17.58 14.34
N ALA A 243 29.31 -17.14 14.33
CA ALA A 243 28.64 -16.62 13.13
C ALA A 243 29.63 -15.75 12.36
N SER A 244 30.03 -16.21 11.18
CA SER A 244 31.19 -15.61 10.53
C SER A 244 30.82 -14.17 10.11
N PRO A 245 31.75 -13.20 10.14
CA PRO A 245 31.56 -11.84 9.62
C PRO A 245 30.83 -11.75 8.26
N LYS A 246 30.89 -12.83 7.47
CA LYS A 246 30.23 -13.05 6.19
C LYS A 246 28.69 -12.96 6.22
N GLU A 247 28.02 -13.30 7.32
CA GLU A 247 26.55 -13.24 7.41
C GLU A 247 26.04 -11.81 7.53
N MET A 248 26.74 -10.98 8.33
CA MET A 248 26.47 -9.54 8.40
C MET A 248 26.77 -8.84 7.06
N GLU A 249 27.81 -9.29 6.34
CA GLU A 249 28.11 -8.82 4.98
C GLU A 249 26.99 -9.16 3.99
N PHE A 250 26.29 -10.30 4.13
CA PHE A 250 25.17 -10.64 3.25
C PHE A 250 23.94 -9.76 3.46
N ILE A 251 23.61 -9.38 4.70
CA ILE A 251 22.49 -8.45 4.96
C ILE A 251 22.81 -7.07 4.36
N ALA A 252 24.04 -6.58 4.56
CA ALA A 252 24.49 -5.35 3.94
C ALA A 252 24.40 -5.45 2.41
N GLN A 253 24.92 -6.53 1.82
CA GLN A 253 24.86 -6.78 0.38
C GLN A 253 23.41 -6.78 -0.14
N GLN A 254 22.47 -7.41 0.56
CA GLN A 254 21.06 -7.40 0.17
C GLN A 254 20.42 -6.00 0.22
N ASN A 255 20.84 -5.13 1.15
CA ASN A 255 20.38 -3.74 1.18
C ASN A 255 20.98 -2.92 0.03
N TRP A 256 22.25 -3.14 -0.31
CA TRP A 256 22.90 -2.54 -1.48
C TRP A 256 22.24 -3.00 -2.78
N ASP A 257 21.95 -4.29 -2.92
CA ASP A 257 21.30 -4.86 -4.08
C ASP A 257 19.87 -4.33 -4.25
N ARG A 258 19.09 -4.22 -3.15
CA ARG A 258 17.79 -3.54 -3.14
C ARG A 258 17.91 -2.13 -3.70
N ASP A 259 18.84 -1.33 -3.16
CA ASP A 259 18.97 0.07 -3.54
C ASP A 259 19.41 0.21 -5.01
N LYS A 260 20.30 -0.67 -5.49
CA LYS A 260 20.71 -0.75 -6.90
C LYS A 260 19.54 -1.12 -7.82
N ILE A 261 18.72 -2.10 -7.45
CA ILE A 261 17.53 -2.52 -8.22
C ILE A 261 16.56 -1.34 -8.33
N LEU A 262 16.22 -0.72 -7.20
CA LEU A 262 15.29 0.42 -7.16
C LEU A 262 15.80 1.63 -7.95
N ALA A 263 17.10 1.91 -7.88
CA ALA A 263 17.72 2.98 -8.67
C ALA A 263 17.60 2.74 -10.18
N ILE A 264 17.76 1.50 -10.64
CA ILE A 264 17.67 1.16 -12.07
C ILE A 264 16.23 1.24 -12.59
N TYR A 265 15.25 0.88 -11.76
CA TYR A 265 13.84 1.13 -12.07
C TYR A 265 13.41 2.58 -11.84
N LYS A 266 14.27 3.41 -11.22
CA LYS A 266 13.97 4.80 -10.81
C LYS A 266 12.78 4.90 -9.86
N VAL A 267 12.59 3.90 -9.00
CA VAL A 267 11.51 3.83 -8.01
C VAL A 267 12.07 4.21 -6.63
N PRO A 268 11.64 5.33 -6.03
CA PRO A 268 12.04 5.67 -4.66
C PRO A 268 11.53 4.64 -3.65
N LYS A 269 12.31 4.38 -2.59
CA LYS A 269 11.95 3.48 -1.48
C LYS A 269 10.57 3.80 -0.88
N ALA A 270 10.24 5.08 -0.77
CA ALA A 270 8.96 5.57 -0.25
C ALA A 270 7.76 5.05 -1.04
N ILE A 271 7.88 4.90 -2.37
CA ILE A 271 6.81 4.38 -3.24
C ILE A 271 6.47 2.94 -2.89
N LEU A 272 7.46 2.16 -2.45
CA LEU A 272 7.28 0.75 -2.06
C LEU A 272 6.97 0.57 -0.57
N GLY A 273 6.67 1.65 0.16
CA GLY A 273 6.36 1.59 1.60
C GLY A 273 7.56 1.28 2.49
N ILE A 274 8.78 1.45 1.98
CA ILE A 274 10.03 1.23 2.74
C ILE A 274 10.38 2.53 3.47
N GLY A 275 10.33 2.51 4.81
CA GLY A 275 10.49 3.70 5.65
C GLY A 275 11.92 4.15 5.93
N GLU A 276 12.95 3.39 5.52
CA GLU A 276 14.36 3.79 5.72
C GLU A 276 14.70 5.08 4.95
N GLY A 277 15.08 6.13 5.68
CA GLY A 277 15.44 7.43 5.09
C GLY A 277 14.25 8.26 4.59
N VAL A 278 13.01 7.81 4.86
CA VAL A 278 11.79 8.51 4.48
C VAL A 278 11.26 9.30 5.66
N ASN A 279 11.11 10.61 5.50
CA ASN A 279 10.43 11.48 6.44
C ASN A 279 9.25 12.17 5.74
N VAL A 280 8.26 12.65 6.48
CA VAL A 280 7.04 13.22 5.87
C VAL A 280 7.35 14.38 4.92
N GLY A 281 8.41 15.16 5.20
CA GLY A 281 8.82 16.30 4.38
C GLY A 281 9.41 15.92 3.02
N ASN A 282 10.01 14.74 2.87
CA ASN A 282 10.64 14.33 1.60
C ASN A 282 9.75 13.44 0.73
N VAL A 283 8.58 12.98 1.21
CA VAL A 283 7.64 12.15 0.43
C VAL A 283 7.11 12.90 -0.80
N LYS A 284 6.76 14.19 -0.69
CA LYS A 284 6.31 15.01 -1.84
C LYS A 284 7.41 15.06 -2.92
N ALA A 285 8.65 15.31 -2.51
CA ALA A 285 9.81 15.36 -3.40
C ALA A 285 10.10 14.00 -4.05
N PHE A 286 9.93 12.89 -3.32
CA PHE A 286 10.06 11.54 -3.89
C PHE A 286 8.97 11.21 -4.90
N ASN A 287 7.71 11.56 -4.61
CA ASN A 287 6.61 11.38 -5.57
C ASN A 287 6.82 12.22 -6.84
N GLN A 288 7.23 13.47 -6.69
CA GLN A 288 7.54 14.35 -7.83
C GLN A 288 8.74 13.84 -8.64
N THR A 289 9.78 13.35 -7.97
CA THR A 289 10.94 12.72 -8.63
C THR A 289 10.52 11.47 -9.39
N PHE A 290 9.68 10.62 -8.79
CA PHE A 290 9.17 9.42 -9.42
C PHE A 290 8.32 9.75 -10.65
N ALA A 291 7.39 10.70 -10.52
CA ALA A 291 6.56 11.17 -11.62
C ALA A 291 7.42 11.72 -12.79
N SER A 292 8.31 12.67 -12.51
CA SER A 292 9.12 13.35 -13.54
C SER A 292 10.23 12.50 -14.16
N ARG A 293 10.87 11.62 -13.38
CA ARG A 293 12.03 10.84 -13.85
C ARG A 293 11.67 9.44 -14.35
N CYS A 294 10.52 8.91 -13.95
CA CYS A 294 10.08 7.56 -14.30
C CYS A 294 8.77 7.55 -15.10
N ILE A 295 7.68 8.09 -14.56
CA ILE A 295 6.34 7.94 -15.16
C ILE A 295 6.18 8.81 -16.40
N GLU A 296 6.54 10.09 -16.34
CA GLU A 296 6.40 11.03 -17.45
C GLU A 296 7.20 10.62 -18.71
N PRO A 297 8.49 10.22 -18.61
CA PRO A 297 9.22 9.74 -19.79
C PRO A 297 8.61 8.45 -20.37
N LEU A 298 8.04 7.58 -19.52
CA LEU A 298 7.38 6.36 -19.97
C LEU A 298 6.05 6.67 -20.67
N ALA A 299 5.23 7.55 -20.09
CA ALA A 299 3.99 8.03 -20.68
C ALA A 299 4.23 8.65 -22.06
N LYS A 300 5.26 9.50 -22.20
CA LYS A 300 5.65 10.09 -23.49
C LYS A 300 6.06 9.03 -24.52
N LYS A 301 6.81 8.00 -24.12
CA LYS A 301 7.18 6.89 -25.02
C LYS A 301 5.97 6.09 -25.48
N VAL A 302 5.06 5.76 -24.56
CA VAL A 302 3.85 4.99 -24.87
C VAL A 302 2.91 5.80 -25.76
N ALA A 303 2.65 7.06 -25.41
CA ALA A 303 1.83 7.96 -26.20
C ALA A 303 2.36 8.15 -27.61
N ARG A 304 3.69 8.29 -27.78
CA ARG A 304 4.33 8.36 -29.10
C ARG A 304 3.99 7.16 -29.98
N VAL A 305 4.05 5.93 -29.45
CA VAL A 305 3.74 4.73 -30.25
C VAL A 305 2.27 4.72 -30.66
N PHE A 306 1.35 5.09 -29.76
CA PHE A 306 -0.07 5.23 -30.11
C PHE A 306 -0.29 6.30 -31.19
N ASN A 307 0.39 7.45 -31.08
CA ASN A 307 0.33 8.51 -32.08
C ASN A 307 0.85 8.08 -33.45
N ASP A 308 2.02 7.45 -33.47
CA ASP A 308 2.67 7.04 -34.71
C ASP A 308 1.93 5.89 -35.40
N GLN A 309 1.34 4.95 -34.63
CA GLN A 309 0.88 3.66 -35.16
C GLN A 309 -0.62 3.38 -35.07
N LEU A 310 -1.39 4.19 -34.32
CA LEU A 310 -2.83 4.02 -34.14
C LEU A 310 -3.61 5.29 -34.51
N PHE A 311 -3.14 6.47 -34.08
CA PHE A 311 -3.82 7.76 -34.29
C PHE A 311 -3.21 8.64 -35.39
N GLY A 312 -2.30 8.08 -36.19
CA GLY A 312 -1.65 8.79 -37.29
C GLY A 312 -2.66 9.43 -38.24
N GLY A 313 -2.66 10.76 -38.32
CA GLY A 313 -3.60 11.53 -39.15
C GLY A 313 -4.99 11.77 -38.53
N ILE A 314 -5.27 11.24 -37.33
CA ILE A 314 -6.53 11.42 -36.60
C ILE A 314 -6.38 12.53 -35.56
N GLY A 315 -5.37 12.42 -34.69
CA GLY A 315 -5.13 13.35 -33.59
C GLY A 315 -3.86 13.01 -32.82
N VAL A 316 -3.67 13.69 -31.69
CA VAL A 316 -2.56 13.50 -30.75
C VAL A 316 -3.11 12.95 -29.44
N PHE A 317 -2.79 11.69 -29.16
CA PHE A 317 -3.00 11.02 -27.89
C PHE A 317 -1.96 11.49 -26.89
N GLU A 318 -2.42 11.87 -25.70
CA GLU A 318 -1.57 12.28 -24.59
C GLU A 318 -2.13 11.81 -23.25
N PHE A 319 -1.21 11.56 -22.31
CA PHE A 319 -1.55 11.34 -20.91
C PHE A 319 -1.67 12.68 -20.19
N LEU A 320 -2.68 12.80 -19.34
CA LEU A 320 -2.98 13.99 -18.55
C LEU A 320 -2.44 13.84 -17.12
N ASN A 321 -2.07 14.96 -16.52
CA ASN A 321 -1.65 15.05 -15.11
C ASN A 321 -0.51 14.10 -14.73
N VAL A 322 0.47 13.93 -15.63
CA VAL A 322 1.56 12.96 -15.42
C VAL A 322 2.51 13.39 -14.31
N LEU A 323 2.69 14.71 -14.15
CA LEU A 323 3.29 15.28 -12.96
C LEU A 323 2.15 15.66 -12.01
N PRO A 324 2.27 15.36 -10.70
CA PRO A 324 1.42 15.99 -9.72
C PRO A 324 1.71 17.49 -9.79
N THR A 325 0.78 18.24 -10.36
CA THR A 325 0.79 19.69 -10.39
C THR A 325 0.99 20.17 -8.96
N ASP A 326 1.96 21.07 -8.72
CA ASP A 326 2.03 21.72 -7.41
C ASP A 326 0.83 22.66 -7.32
N GLU A 327 -0.25 22.14 -6.75
CA GLU A 327 -1.52 22.85 -6.66
C GLU A 327 -1.36 24.20 -5.96
N GLU A 328 -0.33 24.36 -5.12
CA GLU A 328 0.03 25.62 -4.48
C GLU A 328 0.68 26.60 -5.47
N GLU A 329 1.57 26.13 -6.35
CA GLU A 329 2.23 26.94 -7.38
C GLU A 329 1.24 27.38 -8.47
N VAL A 330 0.40 26.46 -8.95
CA VAL A 330 -0.63 26.74 -9.95
C VAL A 330 -1.74 27.63 -9.38
N ARG A 331 -2.07 27.46 -8.09
CA ARG A 331 -2.92 28.39 -7.35
C ARG A 331 -2.28 29.77 -7.27
N ASN A 332 -1.02 29.86 -6.88
CA ASN A 332 -0.32 31.15 -6.78
C ASN A 332 -0.24 31.84 -8.15
N HIS A 333 -0.01 31.10 -9.23
CA HIS A 333 0.02 31.62 -10.59
C HIS A 333 -1.36 32.16 -11.03
N TYR A 334 -2.43 31.41 -10.74
CA TYR A 334 -3.80 31.84 -11.02
C TYR A 334 -4.20 33.10 -10.24
N PHE A 335 -3.94 33.13 -8.92
CA PHE A 335 -4.28 34.28 -8.08
C PHE A 335 -3.33 35.49 -8.26
N ALA A 336 -2.14 35.28 -8.82
CA ALA A 336 -1.29 36.35 -9.32
C ALA A 336 -1.76 36.93 -10.67
N GLY A 337 -2.84 36.38 -11.25
CA GLY A 337 -3.40 36.82 -12.53
C GLY A 337 -2.60 36.39 -13.75
N GLY A 338 -1.69 35.41 -13.62
CA GLY A 338 -0.83 34.98 -14.74
C GLY A 338 -1.46 33.90 -15.65
N ILE A 339 -2.52 33.22 -15.20
CA ILE A 339 -3.29 32.25 -16.00
C ILE A 339 -4.80 32.47 -15.82
N THR A 340 -5.57 32.12 -16.85
CA THR A 340 -7.05 32.21 -16.84
C THR A 340 -7.69 31.10 -16.01
N ARG A 341 -8.96 31.26 -15.65
CA ARG A 341 -9.72 30.25 -14.89
C ARG A 341 -9.81 28.91 -15.62
N ASN A 342 -9.84 28.90 -16.95
CA ASN A 342 -9.79 27.66 -17.73
C ASN A 342 -8.40 27.04 -17.78
N GLU A 343 -7.33 27.83 -17.90
CA GLU A 343 -5.95 27.34 -17.82
C GLU A 343 -5.66 26.75 -16.43
N TYR A 344 -6.06 27.43 -15.35
CA TYR A 344 -5.99 26.91 -13.98
C TYR A 344 -6.76 25.59 -13.79
N ARG A 345 -7.93 25.45 -14.42
CA ARG A 345 -8.71 24.21 -14.39
C ARG A 345 -8.02 23.09 -15.14
N ILE A 346 -7.45 23.37 -16.31
CA ILE A 346 -6.76 22.39 -17.14
C ILE A 346 -5.49 21.89 -16.43
N GLU A 347 -4.70 22.78 -15.81
CA GLU A 347 -3.50 22.40 -15.04
C GLU A 347 -3.79 21.54 -13.82
N LEU A 348 -4.99 21.67 -13.24
CA LEU A 348 -5.50 20.81 -12.16
C LEU A 348 -6.29 19.59 -12.66
N GLY A 349 -6.36 19.36 -13.98
CA GLY A 349 -6.99 18.18 -14.56
C GLY A 349 -8.52 18.25 -14.73
N TYR A 350 -9.11 19.44 -14.59
CA TYR A 350 -10.53 19.67 -14.80
C TYR A 350 -10.85 20.10 -16.24
N LYS A 351 -12.05 19.77 -16.71
CA LYS A 351 -12.54 20.23 -18.03
C LYS A 351 -12.76 21.76 -18.04
N PRO A 352 -12.45 22.46 -19.14
CA PRO A 352 -12.74 23.88 -19.27
C PRO A 352 -14.25 24.15 -19.19
N ILE A 353 -14.61 25.33 -18.71
CA ILE A 353 -16.00 25.80 -18.60
C ILE A 353 -16.24 26.95 -19.58
N LYS A 354 -17.47 27.06 -20.07
CA LYS A 354 -17.86 28.14 -20.99
C LYS A 354 -17.79 29.49 -20.25
N GLY A 355 -17.01 30.44 -20.77
CA GLY A 355 -16.75 31.74 -20.11
C GLY A 355 -15.65 31.72 -19.05
N GLY A 356 -14.84 30.66 -18.99
CA GLY A 356 -13.70 30.54 -18.06
C GLY A 356 -12.38 31.12 -18.57
N ASP A 357 -12.32 31.69 -19.76
CA ASP A 357 -11.11 32.34 -20.32
C ASP A 357 -10.97 33.78 -19.78
N VAL A 358 -11.03 33.91 -18.45
CA VAL A 358 -10.97 35.18 -17.72
C VAL A 358 -9.90 35.10 -16.65
N PHE A 359 -9.15 36.19 -16.47
CA PHE A 359 -8.14 36.34 -15.41
C PHE A 359 -8.80 36.72 -14.09
N VAL A 360 -8.14 36.42 -12.97
CA VAL A 360 -8.56 36.89 -11.64
C VAL A 360 -8.37 38.41 -11.59
N ASP A 361 -9.42 39.13 -11.19
CA ASP A 361 -9.40 40.60 -11.13
C ASP A 361 -8.59 41.08 -9.91
N GLY A 362 -7.81 42.15 -10.07
CA GLY A 362 -6.74 42.58 -9.13
C GLY A 362 -7.20 42.99 -7.72
N SER A 363 -8.49 42.97 -7.42
CA SER A 363 -9.04 43.14 -6.07
C SER A 363 -8.91 41.89 -5.20
N GLU A 364 -8.76 40.69 -5.78
CA GLU A 364 -8.54 39.45 -5.02
C GLU A 364 -7.06 39.25 -4.62
N ALA A 365 -6.12 39.90 -5.32
CA ALA A 365 -4.68 39.81 -5.05
C ALA A 365 -4.26 40.49 -3.73
N ASN A 366 -5.00 41.51 -3.29
CA ASN A 366 -4.68 42.26 -2.07
C ASN A 366 -5.07 41.53 -0.77
N ILE A 367 -5.95 40.52 -0.84
CA ILE A 367 -6.37 39.74 0.34
C ILE A 367 -5.26 38.78 0.80
N ALA A 368 -4.32 38.43 -0.09
CA ALA A 368 -3.25 37.48 0.21
C ALA A 368 -2.00 38.12 0.88
N GLN A 369 -1.74 39.43 0.68
CA GLN A 369 -0.53 40.07 1.23
C GLN A 369 -0.66 40.50 2.70
N GLU A 370 -1.87 40.72 3.22
CA GLU A 370 -2.07 41.08 4.63
C GLU A 370 -2.03 39.88 5.59
N ALA A 371 -2.25 38.65 5.10
CA ALA A 371 -2.23 37.44 5.93
C ALA A 371 -0.84 37.00 6.42
N GLN A 372 0.24 37.67 5.97
CA GLN A 372 1.62 37.28 6.27
C GLN A 372 2.31 38.16 7.33
N LYS A 373 1.64 39.17 7.88
CA LYS A 373 2.15 39.98 9.00
C LYS A 373 1.11 40.11 10.09
N GLU A 374 1.01 39.09 10.94
CA GLU A 374 0.78 39.29 12.38
C GLU A 374 0.99 37.96 13.11
N THR A 375 2.13 37.84 13.78
CA THR A 375 2.30 36.87 14.87
C THR A 375 2.80 37.63 16.08
N ILE A 376 2.20 37.29 17.22
CA ILE A 376 2.51 37.69 18.61
C ILE A 376 1.70 38.89 19.11
N GLY A 377 0.71 38.58 19.94
CA GLY A 377 0.01 39.52 20.82
C GLY A 377 -1.17 38.85 21.53
N ILE A 378 -0.98 38.47 22.78
CA ILE A 378 -2.01 37.85 23.63
C ILE A 378 -3.14 38.85 23.89
N GLY A 379 -4.39 38.42 23.69
CA GLY A 379 -5.58 39.15 24.14
C GLY A 379 -6.87 38.56 23.58
N MET A 380 -7.47 37.60 24.31
CA MET A 380 -8.85 37.18 24.04
C MET A 380 -9.78 38.39 24.10
N LYS A 381 -10.42 38.71 22.97
CA LYS A 381 -11.73 39.38 22.97
C LYS A 381 -12.74 38.46 22.28
N SER A 382 -13.87 38.30 22.95
CA SER A 382 -15.00 37.46 22.58
C SER A 382 -15.37 37.62 21.11
N VAL A 383 -15.33 36.53 20.35
CA VAL A 383 -15.80 36.50 18.96
C VAL A 383 -17.32 36.57 18.99
N ASP A 384 -17.86 37.60 18.34
CA ASP A 384 -19.30 37.78 18.11
C ASP A 384 -19.78 36.76 17.06
N PHE A 385 -20.52 35.77 17.55
CA PHE A 385 -21.02 34.63 16.78
C PHE A 385 -22.01 35.03 15.67
N GLN A 386 -22.58 36.24 15.68
CA GLN A 386 -23.63 36.62 14.74
C GLN A 386 -23.12 36.91 13.31
N THR A 387 -21.81 37.14 13.13
CA THR A 387 -21.27 37.55 11.82
C THR A 387 -20.78 36.36 10.96
N ILE A 388 -20.66 35.15 11.53
CA ILE A 388 -20.07 33.98 10.86
C ILE A 388 -21.09 33.18 10.03
N VAL A 389 -22.40 33.47 10.11
CA VAL A 389 -23.45 32.61 9.56
C VAL A 389 -23.80 32.87 8.08
N LYS A 390 -23.25 33.89 7.43
CA LYS A 390 -23.57 34.18 6.02
C LYS A 390 -22.39 33.88 5.11
N GLU A 391 -22.32 32.64 4.61
CA GLU A 391 -22.26 32.34 3.17
C GLU A 391 -22.08 30.83 2.87
N ASN A 392 -23.02 30.34 2.04
CA ASN A 392 -23.05 29.08 1.30
C ASN A 392 -23.35 27.76 2.03
N ILE A 393 -24.43 27.77 2.82
CA ILE A 393 -25.50 26.75 2.77
C ILE A 393 -26.83 27.47 3.10
N LYS A 394 -27.93 27.24 2.37
CA LYS A 394 -29.29 27.67 2.81
C LYS A 394 -29.77 26.85 4.04
N ARG A 395 -29.03 26.84 5.15
CA ARG A 395 -29.43 26.11 6.38
C ARG A 395 -29.22 27.02 7.58
N SER A 396 -30.32 27.35 8.28
CA SER A 396 -30.28 28.18 9.48
C SER A 396 -29.52 27.47 10.62
N GLU A 397 -28.99 28.24 11.57
CA GLU A 397 -28.38 27.70 12.79
C GLU A 397 -29.34 26.76 13.55
N GLU A 398 -30.64 27.05 13.51
CA GLU A 398 -31.69 26.21 14.05
C GLU A 398 -31.76 24.82 13.38
N TRP A 399 -31.61 24.77 12.05
CA TRP A 399 -31.55 23.50 11.30
C TRP A 399 -30.33 22.67 11.73
N MET A 400 -29.17 23.33 11.86
CA MET A 400 -27.92 22.70 12.28
C MET A 400 -28.05 22.07 13.67
N GLN A 401 -28.69 22.78 14.60
CA GLN A 401 -28.89 22.30 15.95
C GLN A 401 -29.90 21.14 16.02
N LYS A 402 -31.00 21.21 15.26
CA LYS A 402 -31.98 20.11 15.16
C LYS A 402 -31.35 18.83 14.61
N ARG A 403 -30.59 18.93 13.51
CA ARG A 403 -29.86 17.79 12.93
C ARG A 403 -28.92 17.15 13.95
N ARG A 404 -28.13 17.97 14.65
CA ARG A 404 -27.17 17.49 15.64
C ARG A 404 -27.84 16.73 16.78
N ILE A 405 -28.97 17.22 17.29
CA ILE A 405 -29.75 16.55 18.34
C ILE A 405 -30.27 15.20 17.84
N GLN A 406 -30.80 15.16 16.61
CA GLN A 406 -31.29 13.92 16.00
C GLN A 406 -30.16 12.89 15.84
N LYS A 407 -28.99 13.31 15.36
CA LYS A 407 -27.80 12.47 15.21
C LYS A 407 -27.29 11.95 16.56
N GLN A 408 -27.29 12.78 17.60
CA GLN A 408 -26.92 12.33 18.95
C GLN A 408 -27.88 11.28 19.50
N LYS A 409 -29.19 11.46 19.28
CA LYS A 409 -30.20 10.48 19.69
C LYS A 409 -30.00 9.14 18.98
N LYS A 410 -29.76 9.17 17.66
CA LYS A 410 -29.49 7.97 16.85
C LYS A 410 -28.17 7.28 17.24
N ASN A 411 -27.12 8.04 17.48
CA ASN A 411 -25.85 7.50 17.98
C ASN A 411 -26.02 6.74 19.30
N ALA A 412 -26.88 7.20 20.20
CA ALA A 412 -27.16 6.47 21.44
C ALA A 412 -27.84 5.11 21.21
N GLU A 413 -28.62 4.95 20.15
CA GLU A 413 -29.20 3.66 19.74
C GLU A 413 -28.10 2.72 19.20
N TYR A 414 -27.22 3.24 18.33
CA TYR A 414 -26.07 2.49 17.81
C TYR A 414 -25.10 2.07 18.93
N GLU A 415 -24.86 2.94 19.90
CA GLU A 415 -24.05 2.65 21.08
C GLU A 415 -24.61 1.44 21.84
N LYS A 416 -25.92 1.39 22.09
CA LYS A 416 -26.53 0.25 22.81
C LYS A 416 -26.35 -1.07 22.06
N ARG A 417 -26.56 -1.04 20.74
CA ARG A 417 -26.46 -2.21 19.86
C ARG A 417 -25.03 -2.76 19.80
N LEU A 418 -24.05 -1.89 19.54
CA LEU A 418 -22.63 -2.26 19.54
C LEU A 418 -22.18 -2.77 20.92
N LYS A 419 -22.64 -2.14 22.02
CA LYS A 419 -22.33 -2.59 23.39
C LYS A 419 -22.75 -4.05 23.60
N VAL A 420 -23.93 -4.46 23.14
CA VAL A 420 -24.37 -5.86 23.22
C VAL A 420 -23.41 -6.80 22.46
N GLY A 421 -22.97 -6.41 21.27
CA GLY A 421 -22.00 -7.19 20.48
C GLY A 421 -20.67 -7.38 21.20
N PHE A 422 -20.09 -6.30 21.75
CA PHE A 422 -18.85 -6.37 22.52
C PHE A 422 -18.99 -7.19 23.81
N MET A 423 -20.11 -7.06 24.53
CA MET A 423 -20.36 -7.87 25.73
C MET A 423 -20.34 -9.36 25.42
N LYS A 424 -20.93 -9.79 24.30
CA LYS A 424 -20.88 -11.19 23.84
C LYS A 424 -19.45 -11.64 23.53
N ILE A 425 -18.66 -10.79 22.88
CA ILE A 425 -17.24 -11.07 22.58
C ILE A 425 -16.44 -11.24 23.89
N PHE A 426 -16.55 -10.29 24.81
CA PHE A 426 -15.81 -10.31 26.07
C PHE A 426 -16.22 -11.47 26.97
N GLU A 427 -17.51 -11.80 27.02
CA GLU A 427 -17.98 -12.96 27.78
C GLU A 427 -17.40 -14.27 27.20
N LYS A 428 -17.37 -14.39 25.87
CA LYS A 428 -16.77 -15.57 25.21
C LYS A 428 -15.26 -15.67 25.45
N GLN A 429 -14.54 -14.55 25.34
CA GLN A 429 -13.11 -14.47 25.65
C GLN A 429 -12.84 -14.85 27.12
N LYS A 430 -13.62 -14.30 28.06
CA LYS A 430 -13.55 -14.60 29.50
C LYS A 430 -13.72 -16.11 29.75
N GLN A 431 -14.76 -16.72 29.21
CA GLN A 431 -15.03 -18.15 29.38
C GLN A 431 -13.90 -19.02 28.85
N ASP A 432 -13.41 -18.73 27.64
CA ASP A 432 -12.37 -19.54 27.01
C ASP A 432 -11.02 -19.41 27.74
N ILE A 433 -10.69 -18.20 28.22
CA ILE A 433 -9.45 -17.98 28.98
C ILE A 433 -9.50 -18.63 30.36
N LEU A 434 -10.60 -18.52 31.09
CA LEU A 434 -10.74 -19.16 32.39
C LEU A 434 -10.67 -20.69 32.25
N LYS A 435 -11.26 -21.24 31.18
CA LYS A 435 -11.18 -22.67 30.87
C LYS A 435 -9.75 -23.12 30.55
N GLU A 436 -9.01 -22.33 29.75
CA GLU A 436 -7.61 -22.64 29.42
C GLU A 436 -6.69 -22.51 30.64
N PHE A 437 -6.95 -21.52 31.50
CA PHE A 437 -6.26 -21.33 32.78
C PHE A 437 -6.45 -22.53 33.72
N ASP A 438 -7.68 -23.05 33.83
CA ASP A 438 -7.99 -24.23 34.64
C ASP A 438 -7.30 -25.50 34.08
N LYS A 439 -7.10 -25.59 32.76
CA LYS A 439 -6.51 -26.75 32.07
C LYS A 439 -4.98 -26.82 32.19
N ASN A 440 -4.27 -25.70 32.19
CA ASN A 440 -2.79 -25.66 32.16
C ASN A 440 -2.12 -25.79 33.54
N ASN A 441 -2.71 -26.55 34.48
CA ASN A 441 -2.18 -26.80 35.83
C ASN A 441 -1.84 -25.52 36.63
N LYS A 442 -2.46 -24.37 36.31
CA LYS A 442 -2.34 -23.07 37.01
C LYS A 442 -0.95 -22.40 37.00
N LYS A 443 0.16 -23.15 36.86
CA LYS A 443 1.55 -22.63 36.85
C LYS A 443 2.18 -22.52 35.45
N ALA A 444 1.54 -23.04 34.39
CA ALA A 444 2.10 -23.07 33.04
C ALA A 444 1.35 -22.17 32.03
N PHE A 445 0.51 -21.24 32.51
CA PHE A 445 -0.26 -20.33 31.67
C PHE A 445 0.67 -19.29 31.02
N LYS A 446 0.76 -19.29 29.68
CA LYS A 446 1.71 -18.50 28.89
C LYS A 446 0.98 -17.50 27.98
N ALA A 447 1.74 -16.55 27.43
CA ALA A 447 1.23 -15.56 26.47
C ALA A 447 0.45 -16.15 25.27
N THR A 448 0.89 -17.31 24.78
CA THR A 448 0.23 -18.06 23.71
C THR A 448 -1.18 -18.54 24.05
N ASP A 449 -1.48 -18.67 25.34
CA ASP A 449 -2.75 -19.23 25.81
C ASP A 449 -3.85 -18.17 25.79
N TYR A 450 -3.51 -16.89 25.98
CA TYR A 450 -4.46 -15.78 26.00
C TYR A 450 -4.39 -14.83 24.80
N GLN A 451 -3.41 -14.95 23.89
CA GLN A 451 -3.25 -14.05 22.75
C GLN A 451 -4.52 -13.97 21.88
N MET A 452 -5.21 -12.83 21.94
CA MET A 452 -6.61 -12.71 21.54
C MET A 452 -6.82 -12.59 20.02
N LEU A 453 -6.01 -11.77 19.35
CA LEU A 453 -6.30 -11.32 17.98
C LEU A 453 -6.38 -12.48 16.97
N MET A 454 -5.56 -13.52 17.14
CA MET A 454 -5.55 -14.69 16.26
C MET A 454 -6.72 -15.64 16.52
N LYS A 455 -7.23 -15.68 17.77
CA LYS A 455 -8.27 -16.64 18.20
C LYS A 455 -9.69 -16.09 18.04
N TYR A 456 -9.90 -14.79 18.29
CA TYR A 456 -11.24 -14.23 18.46
C TYR A 456 -11.67 -13.25 17.36
N TYR A 457 -10.82 -12.97 16.36
CA TYR A 457 -11.17 -12.07 15.26
C TYR A 457 -12.50 -12.43 14.55
N ALA A 458 -12.81 -13.72 14.43
CA ALA A 458 -14.08 -14.18 13.88
C ALA A 458 -15.30 -13.71 14.68
N LEU A 459 -15.19 -13.59 16.02
CA LEU A 459 -16.29 -13.11 16.87
C LEU A 459 -16.64 -11.65 16.59
N TYR A 460 -15.66 -10.82 16.26
CA TYR A 460 -15.89 -9.43 15.85
C TYR A 460 -16.72 -9.36 14.56
N HIS A 461 -16.45 -10.24 13.59
CA HIS A 461 -17.28 -10.35 12.38
C HIS A 461 -18.68 -10.87 12.70
N ILE A 462 -18.82 -11.86 13.59
CA ILE A 462 -20.12 -12.44 13.93
C ILE A 462 -21.00 -11.45 14.68
N TYR A 463 -20.45 -10.73 15.67
CA TYR A 463 -21.24 -9.92 16.59
C TYR A 463 -21.25 -8.42 16.29
N LEU A 464 -20.24 -7.86 15.62
CA LEU A 464 -20.24 -6.42 15.30
C LEU A 464 -20.67 -6.15 13.86
N ARG A 465 -20.32 -7.01 12.89
CA ARG A 465 -20.58 -6.73 11.48
C ARG A 465 -22.07 -6.46 11.17
N PRO A 466 -23.05 -7.24 11.65
CA PRO A 466 -24.46 -6.97 11.35
C PRO A 466 -24.93 -5.62 11.91
N GLU A 467 -24.41 -5.25 13.09
CA GLU A 467 -24.73 -4.00 13.76
C GLU A 467 -24.13 -2.80 13.01
N LEU A 468 -22.89 -2.94 12.53
CA LEU A 468 -22.18 -1.94 11.73
C LEU A 468 -22.78 -1.78 10.33
N GLU A 469 -23.18 -2.86 9.66
CA GLU A 469 -23.88 -2.80 8.37
C GLU A 469 -25.22 -2.07 8.52
N HIS A 470 -25.98 -2.37 9.59
CA HIS A 470 -27.22 -1.65 9.88
C HIS A 470 -26.97 -0.16 10.14
N LEU A 471 -25.95 0.18 10.94
CA LEU A 471 -25.56 1.56 11.20
C LEU A 471 -25.21 2.30 9.90
N ILE A 472 -24.34 1.72 9.07
CA ILE A 472 -23.94 2.33 7.79
C ILE A 472 -25.14 2.51 6.87
N SER A 473 -26.05 1.53 6.83
CA SER A 473 -27.26 1.61 6.02
C SER A 473 -28.17 2.76 6.45
N GLU A 474 -28.53 2.84 7.73
CA GLU A 474 -29.41 3.90 8.24
C GLU A 474 -28.80 5.30 8.07
N GLU A 475 -27.52 5.46 8.41
CA GLU A 475 -26.84 6.75 8.33
C GLU A 475 -26.59 7.18 6.88
N GLY A 476 -26.29 6.23 5.99
CA GLY A 476 -26.17 6.49 4.56
C GLY A 476 -27.49 6.90 3.93
N ILE A 477 -28.59 6.22 4.25
CA ILE A 477 -29.94 6.58 3.81
C ILE A 477 -30.33 7.97 4.34
N ARG A 478 -30.07 8.25 5.63
CA ARG A 478 -30.32 9.57 6.21
C ARG A 478 -29.54 10.66 5.48
N ALA A 479 -28.26 10.42 5.21
CA ALA A 479 -27.41 11.36 4.49
C ALA A 479 -27.89 11.60 3.04
N MET A 480 -28.35 10.56 2.33
CA MET A 480 -28.96 10.73 0.99
C MET A 480 -30.24 11.57 1.06
N ARG A 481 -31.13 11.31 2.04
CA ARG A 481 -32.35 12.11 2.24
C ARG A 481 -32.07 13.57 2.54
N GLU A 482 -30.97 13.88 3.22
CA GLU A 482 -30.56 15.27 3.47
C GLU A 482 -30.15 16.03 2.21
N LEU A 483 -29.82 15.32 1.13
CA LEU A 483 -29.41 15.92 -0.14
C LEU A 483 -30.57 16.06 -1.14
N ASP A 484 -31.74 15.48 -0.84
CA ASP A 484 -32.93 15.49 -1.69
C ASP A 484 -32.65 14.95 -3.11
N VAL A 485 -31.87 13.87 -3.20
CA VAL A 485 -31.53 13.19 -4.46
C VAL A 485 -32.39 11.94 -4.67
N GLU A 486 -32.79 11.65 -5.92
CA GLU A 486 -33.53 10.43 -6.30
C GLU A 486 -32.63 9.18 -6.39
N LEU A 487 -31.57 9.11 -5.57
CA LEU A 487 -30.62 8.02 -5.55
C LEU A 487 -30.72 7.25 -4.22
N GLU A 488 -30.80 5.92 -4.32
CA GLU A 488 -30.73 5.06 -3.15
C GLU A 488 -29.29 4.82 -2.69
N PHE A 489 -29.08 4.79 -1.37
CA PHE A 489 -27.77 4.49 -0.80
C PHE A 489 -27.42 3.01 -1.02
N ASN A 490 -26.35 2.74 -1.76
CA ASN A 490 -25.87 1.39 -1.99
C ASN A 490 -24.80 1.01 -0.97
N ILE A 491 -25.18 0.21 0.02
CA ILE A 491 -24.25 -0.34 1.03
C ILE A 491 -23.32 -1.44 0.47
N ASN A 492 -23.68 -2.06 -0.66
CA ASN A 492 -23.03 -3.26 -1.18
C ASN A 492 -21.82 -2.99 -2.11
N THR A 493 -21.32 -1.75 -2.15
CA THR A 493 -20.14 -1.40 -2.94
C THR A 493 -18.87 -2.07 -2.41
N ASP A 494 -17.91 -2.36 -3.30
CA ASP A 494 -16.64 -2.96 -2.90
C ASP A 494 -15.82 -2.05 -1.96
N LYS A 495 -15.95 -0.72 -2.12
CA LYS A 495 -15.35 0.27 -1.21
C LYS A 495 -15.88 0.09 0.22
N ILE A 496 -17.20 0.03 0.41
CA ILE A 496 -17.81 -0.14 1.74
C ILE A 496 -17.48 -1.51 2.33
N LYS A 497 -17.53 -2.58 1.54
CA LYS A 497 -17.17 -3.95 1.99
C LYS A 497 -15.72 -4.03 2.46
N LYS A 498 -14.79 -3.43 1.69
CA LYS A 498 -13.36 -3.39 2.03
C LYS A 498 -13.12 -2.56 3.29
N GLU A 499 -13.73 -1.38 3.39
CA GLU A 499 -13.58 -0.50 4.56
C GLU A 499 -14.14 -1.14 5.83
N LEU A 500 -15.34 -1.73 5.75
CA LEU A 500 -15.97 -2.42 6.88
C LEU A 500 -15.06 -3.54 7.41
N LYS A 501 -14.50 -4.35 6.52
CA LYS A 501 -13.54 -5.40 6.90
C LYS A 501 -12.29 -4.82 7.57
N GLN A 502 -11.71 -3.75 7.01
CA GLN A 502 -10.51 -3.12 7.55
C GLN A 502 -10.75 -2.46 8.91
N LYS A 503 -11.89 -1.77 9.10
CA LYS A 503 -12.25 -1.14 10.37
C LYS A 503 -12.59 -2.16 11.46
N ILE A 504 -13.29 -3.26 11.13
CA ILE A 504 -13.51 -4.36 12.09
C ILE A 504 -12.17 -4.96 12.54
N GLN A 505 -11.22 -5.15 11.62
CA GLN A 505 -9.87 -5.62 11.95
C GLN A 505 -9.11 -4.63 12.85
N LEU A 506 -9.26 -3.33 12.59
CA LEU A 506 -8.64 -2.29 13.42
C LEU A 506 -9.23 -2.26 14.84
N ILE A 507 -10.57 -2.36 14.96
CA ILE A 507 -11.25 -2.48 16.25
C ILE A 507 -10.71 -3.70 17.01
N ALA A 508 -10.73 -4.88 16.38
CA ALA A 508 -10.26 -6.11 17.02
C ALA A 508 -8.83 -5.95 17.51
N LYS A 509 -7.92 -5.47 16.65
CA LYS A 509 -6.51 -5.24 16.99
C LYS A 509 -6.34 -4.31 18.20
N ASN A 510 -7.05 -3.19 18.24
CA ASN A 510 -6.88 -2.21 19.32
C ASN A 510 -7.52 -2.66 20.64
N VAL A 511 -8.69 -3.28 20.57
CA VAL A 511 -9.40 -3.76 21.77
C VAL A 511 -8.66 -4.95 22.37
N ASP A 512 -8.34 -5.94 21.54
CA ASP A 512 -7.66 -7.16 21.97
C ASP A 512 -6.24 -6.88 22.47
N ALA A 513 -5.46 -6.01 21.83
CA ALA A 513 -4.09 -5.71 22.27
C ALA A 513 -4.02 -5.17 23.71
N ILE A 514 -5.00 -4.34 24.11
CA ILE A 514 -5.01 -3.80 25.47
C ILE A 514 -5.57 -4.84 26.46
N THR A 515 -6.48 -5.72 26.01
CA THR A 515 -6.92 -6.85 26.84
C THR A 515 -5.76 -7.81 27.10
N ASP A 516 -4.98 -8.14 26.06
CA ASP A 516 -3.75 -8.93 26.13
C ASP A 516 -2.75 -8.30 27.11
N GLU A 517 -2.55 -6.98 27.05
CA GLU A 517 -1.66 -6.26 27.98
C GLU A 517 -2.11 -6.40 29.45
N LYS A 518 -3.41 -6.25 29.71
CA LYS A 518 -3.97 -6.37 31.07
C LYS A 518 -3.87 -7.81 31.60
N ILE A 519 -4.21 -8.80 30.78
CA ILE A 519 -4.08 -10.21 31.14
C ILE A 519 -2.61 -10.56 31.38
N GLY A 520 -1.71 -10.10 30.51
CA GLY A 520 -0.28 -10.31 30.65
C GLY A 520 0.26 -9.83 31.99
N LYS A 521 -0.14 -8.63 32.45
CA LYS A 521 0.24 -8.12 33.78
C LYS A 521 -0.24 -9.02 34.92
N VAL A 522 -1.49 -9.51 34.86
CA VAL A 522 -2.02 -10.44 35.88
C VAL A 522 -1.23 -11.75 35.90
N VAL A 523 -0.90 -12.28 34.73
CA VAL A 523 -0.12 -13.52 34.59
C VAL A 523 1.32 -13.34 35.09
N GLU A 524 1.97 -12.23 34.76
CA GLU A 524 3.31 -11.88 35.24
C GLU A 524 3.35 -11.77 36.76
N MET A 525 2.38 -11.08 37.38
CA MET A 525 2.27 -10.96 38.83
C MET A 525 2.05 -12.33 39.50
N GLY A 526 1.27 -13.21 38.87
CA GLY A 526 1.08 -14.58 39.33
C GLY A 526 2.35 -15.44 39.25
N LEU A 527 3.09 -15.35 38.13
CA LEU A 527 4.33 -16.10 37.91
C LEU A 527 5.49 -15.64 38.79
N ALA A 528 5.50 -14.37 39.20
CA ALA A 528 6.48 -13.82 40.16
C ALA A 528 6.35 -14.42 41.57
N GLY A 529 5.38 -15.32 41.82
CA GLY A 529 5.21 -16.07 43.06
C GLY A 529 4.39 -15.35 44.14
N ASN A 530 3.81 -14.20 43.81
CA ASN A 530 3.09 -13.34 44.77
C ASN A 530 1.58 -13.64 44.89
N MET A 531 1.03 -14.56 44.09
CA MET A 531 -0.40 -14.88 44.09
C MET A 531 -0.66 -16.38 44.03
N GLN A 532 -1.66 -16.84 44.79
CA GLN A 532 -2.21 -18.19 44.66
C GLN A 532 -3.06 -18.30 43.37
N PRO A 533 -3.22 -19.51 42.80
CA PRO A 533 -3.99 -19.69 41.57
C PRO A 533 -5.43 -19.14 41.57
N GLU A 534 -6.12 -19.23 42.71
CA GLU A 534 -7.48 -18.68 42.84
C GLU A 534 -7.49 -17.15 42.87
N GLU A 535 -6.42 -16.53 43.35
CA GLU A 535 -6.23 -15.08 43.30
C GLU A 535 -5.98 -14.63 41.86
N ILE A 536 -5.14 -15.34 41.10
CA ILE A 536 -4.92 -15.08 39.67
C ILE A 536 -6.24 -15.18 38.89
N LYS A 537 -7.03 -16.23 39.14
CA LYS A 537 -8.35 -16.40 38.51
C LYS A 537 -9.29 -15.23 38.83
N THR A 538 -9.29 -14.76 40.07
CA THR A 538 -10.07 -13.60 40.51
C THR A 538 -9.63 -12.32 39.80
N GLU A 539 -8.32 -12.10 39.68
CA GLU A 539 -7.76 -10.95 38.95
C GLU A 539 -8.05 -11.01 37.44
N LEU A 540 -8.01 -12.19 36.81
CA LEU A 540 -8.42 -12.37 35.42
C LEU A 540 -9.89 -12.00 35.21
N VAL A 541 -10.78 -12.41 36.13
CA VAL A 541 -12.19 -12.00 36.09
C VAL A 541 -12.34 -10.49 36.18
N LYS A 542 -11.61 -9.84 37.09
CA LYS A 542 -11.62 -8.37 37.24
C LYS A 542 -11.19 -7.65 35.96
N VAL A 543 -10.20 -8.16 35.22
CA VAL A 543 -9.78 -7.57 33.94
C VAL A 543 -10.96 -7.46 32.97
N PHE A 544 -11.78 -8.51 32.85
CA PHE A 544 -12.97 -8.50 31.99
C PHE A 544 -14.08 -7.59 32.53
N ASP A 545 -14.32 -7.60 33.83
CA ASP A 545 -15.34 -6.76 34.45
C ASP A 545 -15.00 -5.26 34.28
N GLU A 546 -13.72 -4.89 34.39
CA GLU A 546 -13.24 -3.52 34.09
C GLU A 546 -13.40 -3.14 32.62
N LEU A 547 -13.15 -4.08 31.70
CA LEU A 547 -13.31 -3.85 30.26
C LEU A 547 -14.77 -3.55 29.91
N GLN A 548 -15.72 -4.22 30.56
CA GLN A 548 -17.16 -4.04 30.38
C GLN A 548 -17.71 -2.71 30.95
N GLY A 549 -16.91 -1.98 31.73
CA GLY A 549 -17.28 -0.70 32.35
C GLY A 549 -17.15 0.53 31.42
N ARG A 550 -16.71 1.67 31.99
CA ARG A 550 -16.61 2.98 31.29
C ARG A 550 -15.77 2.95 30.00
N ARG A 551 -14.83 2.01 29.91
CA ARG A 551 -13.96 1.88 28.74
C ARG A 551 -14.71 1.36 27.52
N LEU A 552 -15.54 0.33 27.70
CA LEU A 552 -16.39 -0.17 26.61
C LEU A 552 -17.32 0.93 26.08
N GLU A 553 -17.90 1.73 26.97
CA GLU A 553 -18.76 2.85 26.58
C GLU A 553 -18.01 3.87 25.72
N THR A 554 -16.75 4.15 26.07
CA THR A 554 -15.90 5.07 25.30
C THR A 554 -15.55 4.50 23.91
N ILE A 555 -15.22 3.20 23.83
CA ILE A 555 -14.93 2.51 22.56
C ILE A 555 -16.15 2.55 21.66
N VAL A 556 -17.28 2.04 22.17
CA VAL A 556 -18.53 1.90 21.42
C VAL A 556 -19.03 3.24 20.91
N ARG A 557 -18.98 4.30 21.73
CA ARG A 557 -19.31 5.66 21.30
C ARG A 557 -18.40 6.15 20.18
N THR A 558 -17.09 5.93 20.32
CA THR A 558 -16.12 6.39 19.32
C THR A 558 -16.32 5.67 17.98
N GLU A 559 -16.54 4.35 18.02
CA GLU A 559 -16.80 3.56 16.82
C GLU A 559 -18.15 3.93 16.18
N ALA A 560 -19.22 4.09 16.96
CA ALA A 560 -20.53 4.50 16.43
C ALA A 560 -20.45 5.81 15.63
N ILE A 561 -19.78 6.84 16.17
CA ILE A 561 -19.64 8.13 15.48
C ILE A 561 -18.76 7.97 14.23
N ARG A 562 -17.67 7.20 14.27
CA ARG A 562 -16.77 7.00 13.12
C ARG A 562 -17.45 6.31 11.96
N PHE A 563 -18.18 5.24 12.25
CA PHE A 563 -18.94 4.53 11.23
C PHE A 563 -20.07 5.38 10.68
N GLY A 564 -20.73 6.20 11.52
CA GLY A 564 -21.74 7.16 11.06
C GLY A 564 -21.15 8.21 10.12
N THR A 565 -20.01 8.80 10.47
CA THR A 565 -19.31 9.76 9.60
C THR A 565 -18.82 9.13 8.30
N TYR A 566 -18.34 7.89 8.35
CA TYR A 566 -17.98 7.15 7.14
C TYR A 566 -19.19 6.88 6.23
N ALA A 567 -20.33 6.51 6.82
CA ALA A 567 -21.57 6.30 6.10
C ALA A 567 -22.08 7.59 5.44
N GLU A 568 -22.05 8.71 6.17
CA GLU A 568 -22.38 10.03 5.61
C GLU A 568 -21.46 10.41 4.45
N GLN A 569 -20.15 10.22 4.61
CA GLN A 569 -19.20 10.50 3.54
C GLN A 569 -19.49 9.61 2.33
N SER A 570 -19.68 8.30 2.53
CA SER A 570 -19.96 7.35 1.45
C SER A 570 -21.24 7.70 0.69
N ALA A 571 -22.31 8.10 1.40
CA ALA A 571 -23.54 8.56 0.78
C ALA A 571 -23.34 9.84 -0.04
N ARG A 572 -22.61 10.81 0.50
CA ARG A 572 -22.28 12.07 -0.21
C ARG A 572 -21.46 11.80 -1.46
N GLU A 573 -20.52 10.87 -1.41
CA GLU A 573 -19.74 10.46 -2.57
C GLU A 573 -20.61 9.79 -3.63
N GLN A 574 -21.51 8.88 -3.22
CA GLN A 574 -22.47 8.23 -4.13
C GLN A 574 -23.46 9.21 -4.75
N SER A 575 -23.83 10.28 -4.03
CA SER A 575 -24.76 11.30 -4.53
C SER A 575 -24.18 12.12 -5.69
N GLY A 576 -22.85 12.30 -5.75
CA GLY A 576 -22.17 13.14 -6.74
C GLY A 576 -22.39 14.66 -6.61
N VAL A 577 -23.28 15.12 -5.73
CA VAL A 577 -23.65 16.56 -5.62
C VAL A 577 -22.83 17.33 -4.58
N VAL A 578 -22.14 16.63 -3.66
CA VAL A 578 -21.37 17.25 -2.58
C VAL A 578 -19.90 17.35 -2.97
N LYS A 579 -19.35 18.57 -3.01
CA LYS A 579 -17.93 18.79 -3.38
C LYS A 579 -17.00 18.92 -2.18
N ALA A 580 -17.51 19.48 -1.09
CA ALA A 580 -16.73 19.73 0.12
C ALA A 580 -17.51 19.37 1.38
N LYS A 581 -16.79 19.20 2.48
CA LYS A 581 -17.36 18.97 3.81
C LYS A 581 -16.79 19.98 4.80
N GLN A 582 -17.66 20.49 5.66
CA GLN A 582 -17.31 21.44 6.71
C GLN A 582 -17.47 20.81 8.08
N TRP A 583 -16.50 21.05 8.96
CA TRP A 583 -16.57 20.62 10.34
C TRP A 583 -17.38 21.60 11.18
N TRP A 584 -18.38 21.08 11.88
CA TRP A 584 -19.28 21.87 12.72
C TRP A 584 -19.19 21.40 14.17
N THR A 585 -18.87 22.31 15.08
CA THR A 585 -18.76 21.97 16.50
C THR A 585 -20.10 22.03 17.21
N ALA A 586 -20.09 21.70 18.49
CA ALA A 586 -21.26 21.79 19.34
C ALA A 586 -21.74 23.23 19.61
N ILE A 587 -20.90 24.24 19.39
CA ILE A 587 -21.16 25.66 19.69
C ILE A 587 -21.78 25.82 21.09
N ASP A 588 -21.16 25.21 22.09
CA ASP A 588 -21.51 25.41 23.49
C ASP A 588 -20.22 25.49 24.33
N GLU A 589 -20.35 25.91 25.58
CA GLU A 589 -19.23 26.04 26.54
C GLU A 589 -18.44 24.74 26.80
N ARG A 590 -18.99 23.59 26.37
CA ARG A 590 -18.39 22.26 26.53
C ARG A 590 -17.60 21.82 25.27
N VAL A 591 -17.37 22.71 24.30
CA VAL A 591 -16.45 22.46 23.19
C VAL A 591 -15.02 22.48 23.72
N CYS A 592 -14.30 21.36 23.59
CA CYS A 592 -12.91 21.29 24.03
C CYS A 592 -11.99 22.16 23.15
N GLU A 593 -10.80 22.49 23.66
CA GLU A 593 -9.82 23.34 22.97
C GLU A 593 -9.40 22.82 21.58
N HIS A 594 -9.45 21.50 21.36
CA HIS A 594 -9.10 20.88 20.08
C HIS A 594 -10.24 21.00 19.08
N CYS A 595 -11.48 20.68 19.51
CA CYS A 595 -12.66 20.83 18.67
C CYS A 595 -12.92 22.31 18.33
N GLY A 596 -12.61 23.25 19.22
CA GLY A 596 -12.76 24.69 18.96
C GLY A 596 -12.06 25.14 17.68
N LYS A 597 -10.84 24.67 17.42
CA LYS A 597 -10.09 24.95 16.16
C LYS A 597 -10.66 24.29 14.93
N MET A 598 -11.57 23.34 15.09
CA MET A 598 -12.16 22.63 13.97
C MET A 598 -13.42 23.31 13.45
N HIS A 599 -14.04 24.20 14.24
CA HIS A 599 -15.25 24.88 13.79
C HIS A 599 -15.01 25.63 12.48
N GLY A 600 -15.85 25.38 11.48
CA GLY A 600 -15.79 26.06 10.19
C GLY A 600 -14.73 25.56 9.22
N LYS A 601 -13.83 24.64 9.63
CA LYS A 601 -12.83 24.09 8.72
C LYS A 601 -13.48 23.32 7.59
N LYS A 602 -13.06 23.61 6.36
CA LYS A 602 -13.55 23.01 5.12
C LYS A 602 -12.42 22.22 4.47
N VAL A 603 -12.76 21.04 3.95
CA VAL A 603 -11.88 20.21 3.11
C VAL A 603 -12.70 19.64 1.97
N ALA A 604 -12.04 19.21 0.89
CA ALA A 604 -12.74 18.50 -0.19
C ALA A 604 -13.41 17.22 0.37
N LEU A 605 -14.49 16.75 -0.27
CA LEU A 605 -15.24 15.58 0.25
C LEU A 605 -14.33 14.34 0.48
N GLN A 606 -13.38 14.12 -0.43
CA GLN A 606 -12.43 13.01 -0.42
C GLN A 606 -11.19 13.24 0.47
N GLU A 607 -11.00 14.47 0.96
CA GLU A 607 -9.83 14.84 1.74
C GLU A 607 -10.03 14.53 3.23
N ASP A 608 -8.96 14.13 3.90
CA ASP A 608 -8.95 13.90 5.35
C ASP A 608 -8.59 15.22 6.06
N PHE A 609 -9.24 15.52 7.19
CA PHE A 609 -8.82 16.66 8.01
C PHE A 609 -7.43 16.44 8.62
N PHE A 610 -7.10 15.19 8.97
CA PHE A 610 -5.79 14.81 9.49
C PHE A 610 -5.42 13.40 9.06
N LYS A 611 -4.15 13.19 8.73
CA LYS A 611 -3.58 11.85 8.58
C LYS A 611 -3.25 11.26 9.95
N LYS A 612 -3.32 9.93 10.07
CA LYS A 612 -2.89 9.20 11.26
C LYS A 612 -1.46 9.59 11.65
N GLY A 613 -1.25 9.86 12.92
CA GLY A 613 0.02 10.31 13.50
C GLY A 613 0.17 11.84 13.57
N ALA A 614 -0.75 12.61 13.00
CA ALA A 614 -0.73 14.07 13.13
C ALA A 614 -0.88 14.51 14.60
N ILE A 615 -0.28 15.66 14.93
CA ILE A 615 -0.43 16.33 16.22
C ILE A 615 -1.24 17.60 16.00
N MET A 616 -2.42 17.67 16.62
CA MET A 616 -3.23 18.89 16.65
C MET A 616 -2.92 19.69 17.90
N ILE A 617 -2.68 20.99 17.73
CA ILE A 617 -2.53 21.93 18.85
C ILE A 617 -3.87 22.66 19.06
N GLY A 618 -4.49 22.52 20.23
CA GLY A 618 -5.73 23.19 20.62
C GLY A 618 -5.59 24.70 20.79
N ASN A 619 -6.71 25.38 21.07
CA ASN A 619 -6.75 26.83 21.32
C ASN A 619 -5.91 27.26 22.51
N ASN A 620 -5.72 26.39 23.51
CA ASN A 620 -4.97 26.70 24.72
C ASN A 620 -3.57 26.07 24.71
N GLY A 621 -3.09 25.63 23.53
CA GLY A 621 -1.76 25.04 23.35
C GLY A 621 -1.67 23.55 23.65
N GLY A 622 -2.76 22.89 24.08
CA GLY A 622 -2.78 21.45 24.33
C GLY A 622 -2.49 20.65 23.06
N LYS A 623 -1.70 19.58 23.16
CA LYS A 623 -1.35 18.71 22.02
C LYS A 623 -2.19 17.43 22.05
N LEU A 624 -2.90 17.16 20.96
CA LEU A 624 -3.65 15.91 20.73
C LEU A 624 -3.00 15.13 19.59
N LYS A 625 -2.52 13.93 19.87
CA LYS A 625 -1.94 13.02 18.87
C LYS A 625 -3.02 12.10 18.30
N LEU A 626 -3.15 12.06 16.97
CA LEU A 626 -4.22 11.36 16.26
C LEU A 626 -3.74 10.00 15.76
N GLU A 627 -3.57 9.02 16.65
CA GLU A 627 -2.87 7.77 16.33
C GLU A 627 -3.75 6.62 15.82
N TYR A 628 -5.08 6.74 15.93
CA TYR A 628 -5.96 5.62 15.63
C TYR A 628 -6.10 5.35 14.12
N GLU A 629 -6.65 6.31 13.37
CA GLU A 629 -6.87 6.28 11.91
C GLU A 629 -6.84 7.71 11.35
N ASN A 630 -6.93 7.86 10.02
CA ASN A 630 -7.12 9.17 9.41
C ASN A 630 -8.44 9.79 9.87
N VAL A 631 -8.45 11.09 10.14
CA VAL A 631 -9.63 11.82 10.58
C VAL A 631 -10.35 12.36 9.35
N ILE A 632 -11.24 11.55 8.78
CA ILE A 632 -12.08 11.94 7.64
C ILE A 632 -13.16 12.96 8.02
N GLY A 633 -13.46 13.07 9.31
CA GLY A 633 -14.47 13.92 9.91
C GLY A 633 -14.60 13.60 11.41
N SER A 634 -15.66 14.07 12.06
CA SER A 634 -15.97 13.75 13.46
C SER A 634 -16.03 12.22 13.69
N PRO A 635 -15.54 11.66 14.81
CA PRO A 635 -15.04 12.33 16.00
C PRO A 635 -13.53 12.58 15.94
N LEU A 636 -13.10 13.74 16.48
CA LEU A 636 -11.67 14.05 16.65
C LEU A 636 -11.04 13.29 17.83
N HIS A 637 -11.82 13.09 18.89
CA HIS A 637 -11.43 12.42 20.13
C HIS A 637 -12.65 11.68 20.71
N PRO A 638 -12.49 10.79 21.70
CA PRO A 638 -13.63 10.16 22.35
C PRO A 638 -14.59 11.19 22.96
N ASN A 639 -15.90 10.91 22.95
CA ASN A 639 -16.95 11.85 23.37
C ASN A 639 -17.08 13.13 22.51
N CYS A 640 -16.60 13.12 21.26
CA CYS A 640 -16.82 14.24 20.35
C CYS A 640 -18.32 14.44 20.09
N ARG A 641 -18.78 15.69 20.10
CA ARG A 641 -20.16 16.09 19.78
C ARG A 641 -20.25 16.94 18.52
N CYS A 642 -19.17 16.93 17.73
CA CYS A 642 -19.08 17.63 16.46
C CYS A 642 -19.79 16.84 15.36
N ASP A 643 -20.08 17.54 14.28
CA ASP A 643 -20.81 17.06 13.14
C ASP A 643 -20.15 17.50 11.83
N MET A 644 -20.56 16.88 10.73
CA MET A 644 -20.04 17.14 9.40
C MET A 644 -21.15 17.66 8.50
N ILE A 645 -20.98 18.87 7.96
CA ILE A 645 -21.94 19.49 7.04
C ILE A 645 -21.51 19.25 5.59
N PRO A 646 -22.41 18.78 4.70
CA PRO A 646 -22.14 18.77 3.27
C PRO A 646 -22.20 20.20 2.70
N LEU A 647 -21.25 20.54 1.84
CA LEU A 647 -21.29 21.76 1.02
C LEU A 647 -21.67 21.37 -0.40
N ILE A 648 -22.86 21.79 -0.80
CA ILE A 648 -23.45 21.67 -2.14
C ILE A 648 -23.29 23.05 -2.77
N GLU A 649 -22.69 23.13 -3.97
CA GLU A 649 -22.68 24.39 -4.75
C GLU A 649 -23.94 24.52 -5.58
#